data_AF-A0A8S3V3T5-F1
#
_entry.id   AF-A0A8S3V3T5-F1
#
_cell.length_a   1.000
_cell.length_b   1.000
_cell.length_c   1.000
_cell.angle_alpha   90.00
_cell.angle_beta   90.00
_cell.angle_gamma   90.00
#
_symmetry.space_group_name_H-M   'P 1'
#
loop_
_entity.id
_entity.type
_entity.pdbx_description
1 polymer ?
#
loop_
_entity_poly.entity_id
_entity_poly.type
_entity_poly.pdbx_seq_one_letter_code
_entity_poly.pdbx_strand_id
1 'polypeptide(L)'
;MKIDNVEVIMNTLTIRSKELQAFDQTYQVVREFTHASIHCKADTASLLTKLQVFQKPDMISLNKLVKTELLENLKDPENYKPMVTVFGLHQDELDILPKIIEHCKALEQWRTLSKKLRSGDMHFSEFDKWFKTKDRSTLKKEFFVLFDNDGDDSWIKERLDQIERHGNIRNYLYGAKAIMEVVDAFNLKGDFNQIKDIIKLTGGQDTVMKKLDQNLLTTCSILGEVTPERSECLKDFIKCKPLVDWIKESMPGGLKELKVFVDLASISAGEGDMEIAKVNCLHSATTGYAPLIFNLEKHCNTKIFLEKCQEVWKELDSNPQLPQKLLDTKRQLDWLQSVKKSHGSVEVTSLAQAEAINGKVTSDVSGRKAEKGKDDVDRFMLILDSVVRLGNIYKKLVTEGCVLFSHWHVKFLCDKKTKACAFINFGFGEDRHTLKGRIDEENHDVSFIIPKLARFLEQCHEKWLDYIDQKREKYYCLNFFTIDQMVILQQELVKVGSAQEPAALIYPLLSAVKHGCTKDDLVKAMSAAKLDVDRVDTERETEKEDEEKDKNEEKVEVSDDLKTQTFFNEMTKSGYPLGLAREALKHVEADDIDGGIVWCMDNEDEYGTEEQSMSETARDEVPDFHGWTQTDQSLASITEGLVNQLVGVGSRENSVDKLIKTLEDLWKTFLVSISSSVSDYLSVEHLGIILTRLNEQDYFTVNRTLLPCFTAGEPNLLICPQSDIYNTVLSVYSHEVDRPLPQSEEVLLCTPSTTLDMIEIFWRRALFANNDRVYCLVNADLLNYDVSDKGENSLETSQES
;
A
#
# COMPACT_ATOMS: atom_id res chain seq x y z
N MET A 1 2.93 -49.28 87.84
CA MET A 1 1.46 -49.18 88.00
C MET A 1 1.00 -47.76 87.73
N LYS A 2 0.73 -47.39 86.47
CA LYS A 2 0.00 -46.16 86.08
C LYS A 2 -0.35 -46.08 84.59
N ILE A 3 0.20 -46.97 83.74
CA ILE A 3 -0.11 -47.02 82.30
C ILE A 3 -1.38 -47.86 82.03
N ASP A 4 -1.56 -49.00 82.69
CA ASP A 4 -2.71 -49.90 82.46
C ASP A 4 -4.09 -49.26 82.77
N ASN A 5 -4.16 -48.33 83.74
CA ASN A 5 -5.44 -47.69 84.09
C ASN A 5 -5.91 -46.66 83.05
N VAL A 6 -5.01 -46.02 82.31
CA VAL A 6 -5.39 -45.01 81.31
C VAL A 6 -5.98 -45.68 80.07
N GLU A 7 -5.39 -46.79 79.64
CA GLU A 7 -5.87 -47.56 78.49
C GLU A 7 -7.25 -48.18 78.76
N VAL A 8 -7.46 -48.74 79.96
CA VAL A 8 -8.77 -49.25 80.40
C VAL A 8 -9.83 -48.15 80.43
N ILE A 9 -9.49 -46.94 80.91
CA ILE A 9 -10.41 -45.80 80.91
C ILE A 9 -10.74 -45.35 79.49
N MET A 10 -9.74 -45.22 78.60
CA MET A 10 -9.95 -44.80 77.21
C MET A 10 -10.77 -45.82 76.41
N ASN A 11 -10.55 -47.12 76.60
CA ASN A 11 -11.35 -48.17 75.96
C ASN A 11 -12.79 -48.20 76.49
N THR A 12 -12.97 -47.99 77.80
CA THR A 12 -14.31 -47.88 78.41
C THR A 12 -15.06 -46.64 77.90
N LEU A 13 -14.38 -45.49 77.78
CA LEU A 13 -14.97 -44.27 77.20
C LEU A 13 -15.34 -44.46 75.73
N THR A 14 -14.51 -45.16 74.95
CA THR A 14 -14.82 -45.51 73.56
C THR A 14 -16.08 -46.37 73.45
N ILE A 15 -16.25 -47.37 74.33
CA ILE A 15 -17.47 -48.20 74.38
C ILE A 15 -18.70 -47.35 74.69
N ARG A 16 -18.63 -46.50 75.72
CA ARG A 16 -19.76 -45.64 76.12
C ARG A 16 -20.10 -44.60 75.04
N SER A 17 -19.10 -44.08 74.34
CA SER A 17 -19.28 -43.20 73.19
C SER A 17 -20.03 -43.91 72.06
N LYS A 18 -19.64 -45.15 71.71
CA LYS A 18 -20.37 -45.96 70.72
C LYS A 18 -21.83 -46.21 71.12
N GLU A 19 -22.09 -46.50 72.39
CA GLU A 19 -23.45 -46.72 72.90
C GLU A 19 -24.32 -45.47 72.83
N LEU A 20 -23.79 -44.31 73.20
CA LEU A 20 -24.46 -43.02 73.03
C LEU A 20 -24.73 -42.72 71.56
N GLN A 21 -23.73 -42.91 70.70
CA GLN A 21 -23.88 -42.72 69.25
C GLN A 21 -24.94 -43.65 68.66
N ALA A 22 -24.99 -44.92 69.08
CA ALA A 22 -26.00 -45.87 68.63
C ALA A 22 -27.41 -45.48 69.11
N PHE A 23 -27.55 -44.98 70.35
CA PHE A 23 -28.82 -44.44 70.83
C PHE A 23 -29.25 -43.23 70.01
N ASP A 24 -28.38 -42.25 69.79
CA ASP A 24 -28.70 -41.05 69.00
C ASP A 24 -29.12 -41.42 67.58
N GLN A 25 -28.37 -42.31 66.90
CA GLN A 25 -28.73 -42.82 65.58
C GLN A 25 -30.10 -43.50 65.58
N THR A 26 -30.35 -44.38 66.55
CA THR A 26 -31.64 -45.09 66.66
C THR A 26 -32.78 -44.11 66.97
N TYR A 27 -32.56 -43.12 67.83
CA TYR A 27 -33.53 -42.07 68.13
C TYR A 27 -33.90 -41.30 66.86
N GLN A 28 -32.91 -40.91 66.04
CA GLN A 28 -33.17 -40.23 64.77
C GLN A 28 -33.98 -41.11 63.81
N VAL A 29 -33.60 -42.38 63.64
CA VAL A 29 -34.33 -43.34 62.79
C VAL A 29 -35.77 -43.51 63.25
N VAL A 30 -35.99 -43.69 64.56
CA VAL A 30 -37.34 -43.85 65.12
C VAL A 30 -38.15 -42.56 64.96
N ARG A 31 -37.53 -41.38 65.10
CA ARG A 31 -38.18 -40.09 64.88
C ARG A 31 -38.66 -39.93 63.44
N GLU A 32 -37.79 -40.19 62.48
CA GLU A 32 -38.11 -40.13 61.04
C GLU A 32 -39.18 -41.16 60.67
N PHE A 33 -39.04 -42.39 61.15
CA PHE A 33 -40.01 -43.46 60.97
C PHE A 33 -41.39 -43.09 61.53
N THR A 34 -41.43 -42.49 62.72
CA THR A 34 -42.67 -42.05 63.37
C THR A 34 -43.33 -40.94 62.57
N HIS A 35 -42.56 -39.94 62.11
CA HIS A 35 -43.06 -38.88 61.24
C HIS A 35 -43.63 -39.42 59.93
N ALA A 36 -42.92 -40.33 59.26
CA ALA A 36 -43.40 -40.96 58.03
C ALA A 36 -44.69 -41.77 58.26
N SER A 37 -44.80 -42.46 59.40
CA SER A 37 -45.96 -43.26 59.78
C SER A 37 -47.22 -42.41 60.04
N ILE A 38 -47.07 -41.19 60.57
CA ILE A 38 -48.17 -40.22 60.74
C ILE A 38 -48.80 -39.87 59.38
N HIS A 39 -47.98 -39.63 58.35
CA HIS A 39 -48.47 -39.35 56.99
C HIS A 39 -49.25 -40.54 56.40
N CYS A 40 -48.95 -41.75 56.84
CA CYS A 40 -49.63 -42.98 56.42
C CYS A 40 -50.89 -43.30 57.25
N LYS A 41 -51.32 -42.39 58.15
CA LYS A 41 -52.45 -42.59 59.08
C LYS A 41 -52.29 -43.86 59.95
N ALA A 42 -51.06 -44.22 60.30
CA ALA A 42 -50.80 -45.27 61.28
C ALA A 42 -50.95 -44.74 62.71
N ASP A 43 -51.25 -45.61 63.67
CA ASP A 43 -51.24 -45.24 65.09
C ASP A 43 -49.80 -45.17 65.60
N THR A 44 -49.35 -43.96 65.93
CA THR A 44 -47.98 -43.70 66.37
C THR A 44 -47.91 -43.14 67.79
N ALA A 45 -49.00 -43.19 68.56
CA ALA A 45 -49.10 -42.53 69.87
C ALA A 45 -48.04 -43.03 70.86
N SER A 46 -47.77 -44.34 70.88
CA SER A 46 -46.74 -44.95 71.72
C SER A 46 -45.32 -44.49 71.33
N LEU A 47 -44.98 -44.50 70.05
CA LEU A 47 -43.67 -44.05 69.55
C LEU A 47 -43.45 -42.55 69.78
N LEU A 48 -44.46 -41.71 69.57
CA LEU A 48 -44.40 -40.27 69.87
C LEU A 48 -44.15 -40.01 71.35
N THR A 49 -44.82 -40.77 72.24
CA THR A 49 -44.61 -40.68 73.69
C THR A 49 -43.18 -41.06 74.04
N LYS A 50 -42.67 -42.17 73.49
CA LYS A 50 -41.26 -42.59 73.68
C LYS A 50 -40.29 -41.51 73.21
N LEU A 51 -40.48 -40.94 72.01
CA LEU A 51 -39.63 -39.85 71.48
C LEU A 51 -39.65 -38.60 72.37
N GLN A 52 -40.83 -38.19 72.87
CA GLN A 52 -40.93 -37.05 73.80
C GLN A 52 -40.17 -37.31 75.10
N VAL A 53 -40.28 -38.50 75.67
CA VAL A 53 -39.60 -38.87 76.92
C VAL A 53 -38.07 -38.82 76.76
N PHE A 54 -37.56 -39.22 75.59
CA PHE A 54 -36.12 -39.34 75.36
C PHE A 54 -35.48 -38.18 74.57
N GLN A 55 -36.22 -37.08 74.34
CA GLN A 55 -35.76 -35.91 73.57
C GLN A 55 -34.56 -35.18 74.21
N LYS A 56 -34.40 -35.28 75.54
CA LYS A 56 -33.26 -34.73 76.31
C LYS A 56 -32.78 -35.77 77.33
N PRO A 57 -31.85 -36.67 76.97
CA PRO A 57 -31.46 -37.79 77.83
C PRO A 57 -30.49 -37.41 78.95
N ASP A 58 -30.16 -36.13 79.13
CA ASP A 58 -29.11 -35.62 80.04
C ASP A 58 -29.24 -36.09 81.51
N MET A 59 -30.43 -36.57 81.92
CA MET A 59 -30.74 -37.05 83.26
C MET A 59 -31.11 -38.56 83.31
N ILE A 60 -30.93 -39.29 82.20
CA ILE A 60 -31.28 -40.71 82.08
C ILE A 60 -29.99 -41.54 82.06
N SER A 61 -29.93 -42.54 82.94
CA SER A 61 -28.79 -43.46 82.98
C SER A 61 -28.70 -44.26 81.67
N LEU A 62 -27.50 -44.36 81.10
CA LEU A 62 -27.22 -45.03 79.83
C LEU A 62 -27.74 -46.49 79.79
N ASN A 63 -27.66 -47.20 80.92
CA ASN A 63 -28.13 -48.59 81.05
C ASN A 63 -29.66 -48.75 80.85
N LYS A 64 -30.42 -47.64 80.90
CA LYS A 64 -31.86 -47.63 80.58
C LYS A 64 -32.14 -47.39 79.10
N LEU A 65 -31.16 -46.87 78.35
CA LEU A 65 -31.28 -46.52 76.93
C LEU A 65 -30.73 -47.64 76.04
N VAL A 66 -29.62 -48.23 76.46
CA VAL A 66 -28.84 -49.21 75.71
C VAL A 66 -28.46 -50.35 76.65
N LYS A 67 -28.35 -51.56 76.12
CA LYS A 67 -27.75 -52.67 76.86
C LYS A 67 -26.24 -52.44 76.98
N THR A 68 -25.82 -51.89 78.12
CA THR A 68 -24.42 -51.56 78.40
C THR A 68 -23.58 -52.79 78.70
N GLU A 69 -22.45 -52.96 78.02
CA GLU A 69 -21.53 -54.08 78.25
C GLU A 69 -20.29 -53.64 79.05
N LEU A 70 -19.64 -54.57 79.75
CA LEU A 70 -18.38 -54.33 80.47
C LEU A 70 -17.19 -54.69 79.55
N LEU A 71 -16.10 -53.90 79.63
CA LEU A 71 -14.90 -54.11 78.81
C LEU A 71 -14.35 -55.54 78.96
N GLU A 72 -14.41 -56.11 80.16
CA GLU A 72 -13.95 -57.46 80.49
C GLU A 72 -14.73 -58.58 79.76
N ASN A 73 -15.97 -58.29 79.33
CA ASN A 73 -16.83 -59.24 78.63
C ASN A 73 -16.69 -59.16 77.09
N LEU A 74 -16.00 -58.15 76.57
CA LEU A 74 -15.89 -57.89 75.14
C LEU A 74 -14.60 -58.49 74.58
N LYS A 75 -14.76 -59.50 73.71
CA LYS A 75 -13.64 -60.12 72.98
C LYS A 75 -12.99 -59.18 71.96
N ASP A 76 -13.75 -58.21 71.45
CA ASP A 76 -13.31 -57.22 70.47
C ASP A 76 -14.04 -55.88 70.71
N PRO A 77 -13.43 -54.94 71.45
CA PRO A 77 -14.02 -53.62 71.72
C PRO A 77 -14.13 -52.72 70.47
N GLU A 78 -13.31 -52.96 69.44
CA GLU A 78 -13.35 -52.16 68.21
C GLU A 78 -14.58 -52.47 67.36
N ASN A 79 -15.00 -53.73 67.30
CA ASN A 79 -16.19 -54.15 66.56
C ASN A 79 -17.47 -54.30 67.41
N TYR A 80 -17.45 -53.85 68.66
CA TYR A 80 -18.65 -53.84 69.51
C TYR A 80 -19.78 -52.99 68.88
N LYS A 81 -20.94 -53.64 68.70
CA LYS A 81 -22.18 -53.01 68.23
C LYS A 81 -23.18 -52.94 69.38
N PRO A 82 -23.42 -51.75 69.94
CA PRO A 82 -24.41 -51.54 71.00
C PRO A 82 -25.81 -51.95 70.58
N MET A 83 -26.58 -52.50 71.52
CA MET A 83 -28.00 -52.80 71.32
C MET A 83 -28.86 -51.79 72.08
N VAL A 84 -29.55 -50.92 71.34
CA VAL A 84 -30.50 -49.95 71.90
C VAL A 84 -31.80 -50.68 72.25
N THR A 85 -32.22 -50.63 73.51
CA THR A 85 -33.36 -51.41 74.03
C THR A 85 -34.62 -50.57 74.24
N VAL A 86 -34.46 -49.25 74.32
CA VAL A 86 -35.52 -48.32 74.74
C VAL A 86 -36.64 -48.13 73.71
N PHE A 87 -36.37 -48.45 72.44
CA PHE A 87 -37.36 -48.37 71.34
C PHE A 87 -37.96 -49.74 70.97
N GLY A 88 -38.04 -50.68 71.91
CA GLY A 88 -38.68 -51.97 71.68
C GLY A 88 -40.11 -51.81 71.13
N LEU A 89 -40.43 -52.57 70.08
CA LEU A 89 -41.73 -52.57 69.41
C LEU A 89 -42.67 -53.60 70.08
N HIS A 90 -43.85 -53.17 70.50
CA HIS A 90 -44.94 -54.06 70.91
C HIS A 90 -45.67 -54.63 69.68
N GLN A 91 -46.45 -55.71 69.87
CA GLN A 91 -47.15 -56.39 68.77
C GLN A 91 -48.08 -55.44 67.98
N ASP A 92 -48.74 -54.51 68.65
CA ASP A 92 -49.63 -53.51 68.03
C ASP A 92 -48.85 -52.47 67.19
N GLU A 93 -47.57 -52.23 67.50
CA GLU A 93 -46.68 -51.36 66.72
C GLU A 93 -46.12 -52.10 65.48
N LEU A 94 -46.10 -53.44 65.48
CA LEU A 94 -45.74 -54.27 64.32
C LEU A 94 -46.88 -54.35 63.28
N ASP A 95 -48.13 -54.09 63.67
CA ASP A 95 -49.29 -54.02 62.74
C ASP A 95 -49.24 -52.78 61.81
N ILE A 96 -48.31 -51.87 62.04
CA ILE A 96 -47.96 -50.77 61.13
C ILE A 96 -47.16 -51.31 59.92
N LEU A 97 -46.43 -52.42 60.09
CA LEU A 97 -45.53 -52.97 59.06
C LEU A 97 -46.24 -53.32 57.74
N PRO A 98 -47.44 -53.94 57.70
CA PRO A 98 -48.13 -54.21 56.44
C PRO A 98 -48.51 -52.93 55.64
N LYS A 99 -48.91 -51.84 56.32
CA LYS A 99 -49.21 -50.55 55.69
C LYS A 99 -47.95 -49.84 55.18
N ILE A 100 -46.83 -50.03 55.89
CA ILE A 100 -45.50 -49.60 55.44
C ILE A 100 -45.01 -50.46 54.27
N ILE A 101 -45.29 -51.77 54.25
CA ILE A 101 -44.94 -52.68 53.14
C ILE A 101 -45.70 -52.29 51.86
N GLU A 102 -46.93 -51.79 51.95
CA GLU A 102 -47.62 -51.19 50.80
C GLU A 102 -46.90 -49.91 50.32
N HIS A 103 -46.39 -49.08 51.22
CA HIS A 103 -45.46 -47.98 50.89
C HIS A 103 -44.09 -48.49 50.42
N CYS A 104 -43.66 -49.71 50.75
CA CYS A 104 -42.48 -50.33 50.16
C CYS A 104 -42.68 -50.65 48.67
N LYS A 105 -43.91 -50.90 48.20
CA LYS A 105 -44.19 -50.96 46.75
C LYS A 105 -44.02 -49.59 46.10
N ALA A 106 -44.43 -48.52 46.77
CA ALA A 106 -44.13 -47.16 46.33
C ALA A 106 -42.62 -46.87 46.37
N LEU A 107 -41.89 -47.41 47.35
CA LEU A 107 -40.43 -47.35 47.43
C LEU A 107 -39.76 -48.13 46.28
N GLU A 108 -40.28 -49.28 45.87
CA GLU A 108 -39.80 -50.03 44.71
C GLU A 108 -40.07 -49.29 43.39
N GLN A 109 -41.26 -48.71 43.23
CA GLN A 109 -41.58 -47.84 42.10
C GLN A 109 -40.67 -46.62 42.08
N TRP A 110 -40.46 -45.99 43.23
CA TRP A 110 -39.58 -44.84 43.39
C TRP A 110 -38.11 -45.19 43.11
N ARG A 111 -37.59 -46.31 43.63
CA ARG A 111 -36.26 -46.84 43.30
C ARG A 111 -36.11 -47.13 41.81
N THR A 112 -37.17 -47.63 41.16
CA THR A 112 -37.17 -47.89 39.72
C THR A 112 -37.15 -46.59 38.92
N LEU A 113 -37.98 -45.61 39.28
CA LEU A 113 -37.99 -44.26 38.70
C LEU A 113 -36.63 -43.58 38.89
N SER A 114 -36.07 -43.62 40.09
CA SER A 114 -34.72 -43.12 40.38
C SER A 114 -33.68 -43.80 39.50
N LYS A 115 -33.60 -45.14 39.45
CA LYS A 115 -32.64 -45.85 38.59
C LYS A 115 -32.76 -45.45 37.11
N LYS A 116 -33.98 -45.34 36.58
CA LYS A 116 -34.23 -44.86 35.22
C LYS A 116 -33.83 -43.40 35.01
N LEU A 117 -34.11 -42.53 35.98
CA LEU A 117 -33.74 -41.12 35.94
C LEU A 117 -32.22 -40.96 35.94
N ARG A 118 -31.50 -41.70 36.80
CA ARG A 118 -30.03 -41.66 36.86
C ARG A 118 -29.38 -42.20 35.60
N SER A 119 -29.84 -43.35 35.09
CA SER A 119 -29.35 -43.93 33.82
C SER A 119 -29.76 -43.15 32.58
N GLY A 120 -30.79 -42.30 32.67
CA GLY A 120 -31.36 -41.56 31.54
C GLY A 120 -32.25 -42.42 30.64
N ASP A 121 -32.63 -43.62 31.10
CA ASP A 121 -33.58 -44.52 30.42
C ASP A 121 -35.04 -44.08 30.58
N MET A 122 -35.30 -43.07 31.41
CA MET A 122 -36.64 -42.50 31.58
C MET A 122 -37.07 -41.76 30.31
N HIS A 123 -38.32 -41.96 29.89
CA HIS A 123 -38.95 -41.19 28.83
C HIS A 123 -39.37 -39.79 29.30
N PHE A 124 -39.36 -38.78 28.43
CA PHE A 124 -39.86 -37.44 28.78
C PHE A 124 -41.36 -37.45 29.11
N SER A 125 -42.17 -38.25 28.39
CA SER A 125 -43.58 -38.44 28.74
C SER A 125 -43.80 -39.13 30.09
N GLU A 126 -42.88 -40.00 30.51
CA GLU A 126 -42.87 -40.63 31.84
C GLU A 126 -42.50 -39.60 32.91
N PHE A 127 -41.49 -38.77 32.66
CA PHE A 127 -41.06 -37.69 33.54
C PHE A 127 -42.16 -36.65 33.78
N ASP A 128 -42.82 -36.20 32.71
CA ASP A 128 -43.88 -35.18 32.78
C ASP A 128 -45.07 -35.61 33.66
N LYS A 129 -45.34 -36.91 33.80
CA LYS A 129 -46.40 -37.41 34.67
C LYS A 129 -46.15 -37.10 36.15
N TRP A 130 -44.87 -37.06 36.56
CA TRP A 130 -44.48 -36.94 37.96
C TRP A 130 -43.95 -35.55 38.30
N PHE A 131 -43.25 -34.89 37.37
CA PHE A 131 -42.39 -33.74 37.68
C PHE A 131 -42.70 -32.46 36.90
N LYS A 132 -43.65 -32.46 35.96
CA LYS A 132 -43.93 -31.33 35.03
C LYS A 132 -44.14 -29.96 35.67
N THR A 133 -44.64 -29.91 36.90
CA THR A 133 -44.98 -28.65 37.61
C THR A 133 -43.83 -28.08 38.44
N LYS A 134 -42.67 -28.73 38.46
CA LYS A 134 -41.54 -28.36 39.32
C LYS A 134 -40.53 -27.52 38.54
N ASP A 135 -40.00 -26.48 39.19
CA ASP A 135 -38.94 -25.65 38.64
C ASP A 135 -37.56 -26.30 38.81
N ARG A 136 -36.57 -25.80 38.06
CA ARG A 136 -35.20 -26.34 38.05
C ARG A 136 -34.56 -26.38 39.44
N SER A 137 -34.84 -25.40 40.31
CA SER A 137 -34.24 -25.35 41.65
C SER A 137 -34.83 -26.41 42.58
N THR A 138 -36.15 -26.64 42.48
CA THR A 138 -36.83 -27.72 43.21
C THR A 138 -36.38 -29.07 42.69
N LEU A 139 -36.35 -29.29 41.37
CA LEU A 139 -35.87 -30.55 40.79
C LEU A 139 -34.45 -30.89 41.22
N LYS A 140 -33.54 -29.90 41.27
CA LYS A 140 -32.18 -30.12 41.75
C LYS A 140 -32.14 -30.61 43.20
N LYS A 141 -32.93 -30.01 44.08
CA LYS A 141 -33.02 -30.43 45.49
C LYS A 141 -33.62 -31.82 45.64
N GLU A 142 -34.70 -32.09 44.92
CA GLU A 142 -35.35 -33.42 44.93
C GLU A 142 -34.41 -34.50 44.39
N PHE A 143 -33.69 -34.24 43.28
CA PHE A 143 -32.72 -35.18 42.72
C PHE A 143 -31.52 -35.40 43.65
N PHE A 144 -31.12 -34.39 44.42
CA PHE A 144 -30.07 -34.55 45.43
C PHE A 144 -30.53 -35.47 46.58
N VAL A 145 -31.72 -35.21 47.13
CA VAL A 145 -32.31 -36.03 48.21
C VAL A 145 -32.55 -37.47 47.75
N LEU A 146 -32.86 -37.67 46.47
CA LEU A 146 -33.08 -38.98 45.86
C LEU A 146 -31.85 -39.90 45.84
N PHE A 147 -30.64 -39.35 45.89
CA PHE A 147 -29.39 -40.08 45.63
C PHE A 147 -28.27 -39.79 46.63
N ASP A 148 -28.63 -39.29 47.81
CA ASP A 148 -27.69 -39.07 48.90
C ASP A 148 -27.01 -40.41 49.27
N ASN A 149 -25.76 -40.60 48.81
CA ASN A 149 -24.72 -41.54 49.30
C ASN A 149 -23.58 -41.86 48.30
N ASP A 150 -23.61 -41.42 47.04
CA ASP A 150 -22.55 -41.77 46.07
C ASP A 150 -21.53 -40.63 45.75
N GLY A 151 -21.77 -39.41 46.22
CA GLY A 151 -20.86 -38.26 46.03
C GLY A 151 -20.73 -37.72 44.59
N ASP A 152 -21.52 -38.24 43.64
CA ASP A 152 -21.51 -37.83 42.23
C ASP A 152 -22.78 -37.03 41.86
N ASP A 153 -22.63 -35.71 41.81
CA ASP A 153 -23.68 -34.76 41.42
C ASP A 153 -23.69 -34.45 39.91
N SER A 154 -22.77 -35.04 39.12
CA SER A 154 -22.58 -34.67 37.71
C SER A 154 -23.79 -35.02 36.83
N TRP A 155 -24.41 -36.19 37.07
CA TRP A 155 -25.59 -36.66 36.35
C TRP A 155 -26.83 -35.79 36.60
N ILE A 156 -26.93 -35.16 37.79
CA ILE A 156 -28.05 -34.27 38.14
C ILE A 156 -28.06 -33.08 37.19
N LYS A 157 -26.90 -32.46 36.97
CA LYS A 157 -26.76 -31.34 36.05
C LYS A 157 -27.16 -31.74 34.62
N GLU A 158 -26.67 -32.89 34.17
CA GLU A 158 -26.98 -33.43 32.84
C GLU A 158 -28.49 -33.62 32.63
N ARG A 159 -29.19 -34.24 33.59
CA ARG A 159 -30.65 -34.45 33.51
C ARG A 159 -31.43 -33.15 33.50
N LEU A 160 -31.05 -32.19 34.35
CA LEU A 160 -31.69 -30.87 34.37
C LEU A 160 -31.54 -30.15 33.03
N ASP A 161 -30.37 -30.24 32.41
CA ASP A 161 -30.11 -29.66 31.09
C ASP A 161 -30.94 -30.36 29.99
N GLN A 162 -31.06 -31.70 30.02
CA GLN A 162 -31.92 -32.47 29.11
C GLN A 162 -33.40 -32.08 29.23
N ILE A 163 -33.91 -31.94 30.44
CA ILE A 163 -35.31 -31.54 30.72
C ILE A 163 -35.59 -30.14 30.17
N GLU A 164 -34.70 -29.19 30.46
CA GLU A 164 -34.84 -27.80 30.02
C GLU A 164 -34.80 -27.68 28.48
N ARG A 165 -33.87 -28.38 27.82
CA ARG A 165 -33.76 -28.39 26.36
C ARG A 165 -34.95 -29.08 25.69
N HIS A 166 -35.42 -30.19 26.23
CA HIS A 166 -36.63 -30.85 25.73
C HIS A 166 -37.86 -29.95 25.85
N GLY A 167 -38.02 -29.26 26.99
CA GLY A 167 -39.11 -28.29 27.17
C GLY A 167 -39.10 -27.16 26.14
N ASN A 168 -37.90 -26.74 25.72
CA ASN A 168 -37.70 -25.68 24.72
C ASN A 168 -37.51 -26.21 23.29
N ILE A 169 -37.69 -27.50 23.02
CA ILE A 169 -37.31 -28.14 21.75
C ILE A 169 -37.95 -27.47 20.52
N ARG A 170 -39.19 -26.97 20.67
CA ARG A 170 -39.94 -26.27 19.62
C ARG A 170 -39.27 -24.96 19.17
N ASN A 171 -38.56 -24.29 20.07
CA ASN A 171 -37.88 -23.03 19.75
C ASN A 171 -36.74 -23.25 18.75
N TYR A 172 -36.17 -24.46 18.71
CA TYR A 172 -35.08 -24.82 17.80
C TYR A 172 -35.56 -25.25 16.42
N LEU A 173 -36.87 -25.46 16.22
CA LEU A 173 -37.43 -25.93 14.94
C LEU A 173 -37.17 -24.96 13.79
N TYR A 174 -37.27 -23.66 14.07
CA TYR A 174 -37.04 -22.62 13.07
C TYR A 174 -35.60 -22.67 12.54
N GLY A 175 -34.61 -22.64 13.44
CA GLY A 175 -33.20 -22.75 13.08
C GLY A 175 -32.86 -24.09 12.42
N ALA A 176 -33.44 -25.19 12.91
CA ALA A 176 -33.22 -26.52 12.35
C ALA A 176 -33.67 -26.60 10.88
N LYS A 177 -34.83 -26.02 10.54
CA LYS A 177 -35.32 -25.97 9.15
C LYS A 177 -34.45 -25.10 8.26
N ALA A 178 -34.10 -23.89 8.72
CA ALA A 178 -33.24 -22.99 7.96
C ALA A 178 -31.89 -23.62 7.61
N ILE A 179 -31.30 -24.39 8.54
CA ILE A 179 -30.04 -25.09 8.30
C ILE A 179 -30.22 -26.27 7.34
N MET A 180 -31.28 -27.06 7.49
CA MET A 180 -31.56 -28.16 6.56
C MET A 180 -31.77 -27.66 5.12
N GLU A 181 -32.36 -26.48 4.93
CA GLU A 181 -32.48 -25.86 3.59
C GLU A 181 -31.11 -25.61 2.95
N VAL A 182 -30.10 -25.19 3.71
CA VAL A 182 -28.73 -25.01 3.21
C VAL A 182 -28.09 -26.35 2.87
N VAL A 183 -28.25 -27.34 3.76
CA VAL A 183 -27.74 -28.71 3.58
C VAL A 183 -28.25 -29.32 2.27
N ASP A 184 -29.55 -29.16 2.01
CA ASP A 184 -30.21 -29.66 0.80
C ASP A 184 -29.77 -28.87 -0.44
N ALA A 185 -29.73 -27.52 -0.36
CA ALA A 185 -29.35 -26.67 -1.49
C ALA A 185 -27.90 -26.88 -1.98
N PHE A 186 -26.97 -27.16 -1.06
CA PHE A 186 -25.57 -27.43 -1.38
C PHE A 186 -25.24 -28.93 -1.47
N ASN A 187 -26.24 -29.81 -1.32
CA ASN A 187 -26.14 -31.26 -1.41
C ASN A 187 -25.01 -31.84 -0.52
N LEU A 188 -25.00 -31.42 0.76
CA LEU A 188 -24.03 -31.89 1.74
C LEU A 188 -24.38 -33.33 2.15
N LYS A 189 -23.39 -34.22 2.06
CA LYS A 189 -23.53 -35.68 2.23
C LYS A 189 -23.08 -36.21 3.60
N GLY A 190 -22.71 -35.33 4.51
CA GLY A 190 -22.28 -35.75 5.85
C GLY A 190 -23.42 -36.08 6.80
N ASP A 191 -23.09 -36.32 8.06
CA ASP A 191 -24.06 -36.74 9.07
C ASP A 191 -24.79 -35.55 9.72
N PHE A 192 -26.07 -35.40 9.33
CA PHE A 192 -27.02 -34.41 9.86
C PHE A 192 -28.12 -35.02 10.73
N ASN A 193 -27.93 -36.23 11.26
CA ASN A 193 -28.95 -36.93 12.05
C ASN A 193 -29.35 -36.17 13.31
N GLN A 194 -28.44 -35.42 13.94
CA GLN A 194 -28.74 -34.60 15.12
C GLN A 194 -29.85 -33.57 14.84
N ILE A 195 -29.76 -32.82 13.73
CA ILE A 195 -30.78 -31.84 13.34
C ILE A 195 -32.09 -32.56 12.94
N LYS A 196 -31.99 -33.68 12.22
CA LYS A 196 -33.16 -34.50 11.84
C LYS A 196 -33.89 -35.04 13.07
N ASP A 197 -33.17 -35.46 14.10
CA ASP A 197 -33.75 -35.98 15.33
C ASP A 197 -34.43 -34.86 16.13
N ILE A 198 -33.86 -33.65 16.18
CA ILE A 198 -34.56 -32.47 16.76
C ILE A 198 -35.88 -32.20 16.02
N ILE A 199 -35.87 -32.22 14.68
CA ILE A 199 -37.10 -32.04 13.89
C ILE A 199 -38.14 -33.12 14.23
N LYS A 200 -37.75 -34.39 14.36
CA LYS A 200 -38.66 -35.48 14.77
C LYS A 200 -39.23 -35.27 16.17
N LEU A 201 -38.39 -34.86 17.13
CA LEU A 201 -38.82 -34.58 18.51
C LEU A 201 -39.83 -33.43 18.57
N THR A 202 -39.65 -32.38 17.77
CA THR A 202 -40.64 -31.28 17.68
C THR A 202 -41.98 -31.72 17.09
N GLY A 203 -41.99 -32.79 16.29
CA GLY A 203 -43.18 -33.45 15.76
C GLY A 203 -43.98 -34.25 16.80
N GLY A 204 -43.55 -34.26 18.07
CA GLY A 204 -44.25 -34.92 19.17
C GLY A 204 -43.79 -36.36 19.43
N GLN A 205 -42.66 -36.79 18.85
CA GLN A 205 -42.09 -38.10 19.14
C GLN A 205 -41.49 -38.12 20.56
N ASP A 206 -42.00 -39.02 21.41
CA ASP A 206 -41.44 -39.22 22.75
C ASP A 206 -40.12 -40.01 22.70
N THR A 207 -39.22 -39.71 23.62
CA THR A 207 -37.87 -40.30 23.67
C THR A 207 -37.35 -40.46 25.11
N VAL A 208 -36.38 -41.35 25.28
CA VAL A 208 -35.58 -41.46 26.52
C VAL A 208 -34.66 -40.25 26.68
N MET A 209 -34.38 -39.84 27.92
CA MET A 209 -33.56 -38.67 28.25
C MET A 209 -32.14 -38.78 27.71
N LYS A 210 -31.50 -39.95 27.84
CA LYS A 210 -30.12 -40.20 27.39
C LYS A 210 -29.90 -40.04 25.88
N LYS A 211 -30.99 -40.00 25.09
CA LYS A 211 -30.92 -39.71 23.65
C LYS A 211 -30.61 -38.24 23.37
N LEU A 212 -30.91 -37.33 24.30
CA LEU A 212 -30.37 -35.96 24.28
C LEU A 212 -28.97 -35.98 24.90
N ASP A 213 -28.04 -36.59 24.17
CA ASP A 213 -26.63 -36.60 24.55
C ASP A 213 -26.02 -35.20 24.48
N GLN A 214 -24.78 -35.06 24.96
CA GLN A 214 -24.10 -33.76 24.99
C GLN A 214 -24.00 -33.11 23.60
N ASN A 215 -23.86 -33.92 22.54
CA ASN A 215 -23.77 -33.39 21.17
C ASN A 215 -25.10 -32.79 20.69
N LEU A 216 -26.22 -33.44 20.99
CA LEU A 216 -27.56 -32.94 20.66
C LEU A 216 -27.90 -31.70 21.51
N LEU A 217 -27.47 -31.64 22.77
CA LEU A 217 -27.62 -30.46 23.63
C LEU A 217 -26.82 -29.25 23.09
N THR A 218 -25.59 -29.48 22.64
CA THR A 218 -24.78 -28.43 21.97
C THR A 218 -25.46 -27.98 20.69
N THR A 219 -25.98 -28.91 19.88
CA THR A 219 -26.75 -28.60 18.67
C THR A 219 -27.95 -27.71 18.98
N CYS A 220 -28.76 -28.07 20.00
CA CYS A 220 -29.89 -27.25 20.44
C CYS A 220 -29.48 -25.84 20.89
N SER A 221 -28.31 -25.70 21.51
CA SER A 221 -27.80 -24.39 21.93
C SER A 221 -27.52 -23.49 20.74
N ILE A 222 -26.82 -24.01 19.73
CA ILE A 222 -26.49 -23.25 18.51
C ILE A 222 -27.75 -22.95 17.70
N LEU A 223 -28.68 -23.91 17.59
CA LEU A 223 -29.96 -23.69 16.89
C LEU A 223 -30.83 -22.62 17.58
N GLY A 224 -30.69 -22.45 18.90
CA GLY A 224 -31.35 -21.38 19.64
C GLY A 224 -30.77 -19.99 19.36
N GLU A 225 -29.55 -19.89 18.84
CA GLU A 225 -28.91 -18.64 18.45
C GLU A 225 -29.31 -18.16 17.05
N VAL A 226 -30.12 -18.93 16.32
CA VAL A 226 -30.55 -18.59 14.96
C VAL A 226 -31.68 -17.56 15.02
N THR A 227 -31.31 -16.28 14.93
CA THR A 227 -32.25 -15.16 14.80
C THR A 227 -32.85 -15.08 13.40
N PRO A 228 -33.93 -14.29 13.19
CA PRO A 228 -34.47 -14.02 11.86
C PRO A 228 -33.41 -13.47 10.89
N GLU A 229 -32.53 -12.56 11.33
CA GLU A 229 -31.47 -12.00 10.46
C GLU A 229 -30.45 -13.07 10.03
N ARG A 230 -30.02 -13.91 10.98
CA ARG A 230 -29.07 -15.01 10.70
C ARG A 230 -29.67 -16.07 9.77
N SER A 231 -30.97 -16.31 9.86
CA SER A 231 -31.71 -17.17 8.94
C SER A 231 -31.81 -16.56 7.54
N GLU A 232 -32.12 -15.27 7.42
CA GLU A 232 -32.19 -14.61 6.11
C GLU A 232 -30.80 -14.55 5.44
N CYS A 233 -29.74 -14.33 6.22
CA CYS A 233 -28.35 -14.45 5.75
C CYS A 233 -28.05 -15.81 5.10
N LEU A 234 -28.53 -16.92 5.68
CA LEU A 234 -28.39 -18.25 5.10
C LEU A 234 -29.26 -18.44 3.85
N LYS A 235 -30.47 -17.89 3.82
CA LYS A 235 -31.33 -17.93 2.64
C LYS A 235 -30.75 -17.14 1.47
N ASP A 236 -30.17 -15.98 1.72
CA ASP A 236 -29.48 -15.19 0.70
C ASP A 236 -28.24 -15.92 0.18
N PHE A 237 -27.51 -16.61 1.06
CA PHE A 237 -26.44 -17.51 0.65
C PHE A 237 -26.92 -18.62 -0.29
N ILE A 238 -28.08 -19.26 0.00
CA ILE A 238 -28.71 -20.23 -0.92
C ILE A 238 -29.07 -19.57 -2.26
N LYS A 239 -29.68 -18.38 -2.25
CA LYS A 239 -30.01 -17.64 -3.49
C LYS A 239 -28.76 -17.35 -4.33
N CYS A 240 -27.59 -17.22 -3.71
CA CYS A 240 -26.30 -16.97 -4.36
C CYS A 240 -25.56 -18.23 -4.79
N LYS A 241 -26.19 -19.41 -4.77
CA LYS A 241 -25.56 -20.68 -5.17
C LYS A 241 -24.77 -20.63 -6.50
N PRO A 242 -25.26 -20.04 -7.62
CA PRO A 242 -24.49 -19.98 -8.86
C PRO A 242 -23.16 -19.22 -8.72
N LEU A 243 -23.15 -18.13 -7.96
CA LEU A 243 -21.94 -17.38 -7.63
C LEU A 243 -21.00 -18.23 -6.77
N VAL A 244 -21.53 -18.88 -5.73
CA VAL A 244 -20.73 -19.71 -4.81
C VAL A 244 -20.09 -20.89 -5.54
N ASP A 245 -20.84 -21.59 -6.39
CA ASP A 245 -20.32 -22.68 -7.20
C ASP A 245 -19.22 -22.17 -8.16
N TRP A 246 -19.43 -21.02 -8.81
CA TRP A 246 -18.41 -20.39 -9.65
C TRP A 246 -17.16 -20.01 -8.86
N ILE A 247 -17.27 -19.42 -7.67
CA ILE A 247 -16.12 -19.07 -6.82
C ILE A 247 -15.34 -20.33 -6.42
N LYS A 248 -16.04 -21.41 -6.02
CA LYS A 248 -15.42 -22.69 -5.64
C LYS A 248 -14.67 -23.34 -6.80
N GLU A 249 -15.27 -23.36 -7.98
CA GLU A 249 -14.64 -23.88 -9.19
C GLU A 249 -13.50 -22.98 -9.66
N SER A 250 -13.65 -21.67 -9.41
CA SER A 250 -12.73 -20.69 -9.96
C SER A 250 -11.50 -20.42 -9.12
N MET A 251 -11.61 -20.58 -7.80
CA MET A 251 -10.59 -20.22 -6.84
C MET A 251 -10.41 -21.37 -5.83
N PRO A 252 -9.98 -22.56 -6.28
CA PRO A 252 -9.82 -23.72 -5.41
C PRO A 252 -8.81 -23.50 -4.26
N GLY A 253 -7.84 -22.59 -4.42
CA GLY A 253 -6.87 -22.20 -3.40
C GLY A 253 -7.42 -21.29 -2.29
N GLY A 254 -8.73 -21.00 -2.32
CA GLY A 254 -9.43 -20.27 -1.27
C GLY A 254 -9.12 -18.77 -1.26
N LEU A 255 -9.00 -18.20 -0.05
CA LEU A 255 -8.80 -16.76 0.14
C LEU A 255 -7.53 -16.20 -0.53
N LYS A 256 -6.50 -17.03 -0.73
CA LYS A 256 -5.26 -16.60 -1.38
C LYS A 256 -5.47 -16.32 -2.87
N GLU A 257 -6.15 -17.23 -3.57
CA GLU A 257 -6.49 -17.04 -4.99
C GLU A 257 -7.56 -15.97 -5.17
N LEU A 258 -8.50 -15.85 -4.22
CA LEU A 258 -9.45 -14.73 -4.20
C LEU A 258 -8.72 -13.38 -4.16
N LYS A 259 -7.68 -13.24 -3.33
CA LYS A 259 -6.90 -11.99 -3.24
C LYS A 259 -6.24 -11.65 -4.58
N VAL A 260 -5.58 -12.63 -5.21
CA VAL A 260 -4.96 -12.43 -6.54
C VAL A 260 -6.01 -12.04 -7.57
N PHE A 261 -7.17 -12.71 -7.56
CA PHE A 261 -8.27 -12.38 -8.45
C PHE A 261 -8.84 -10.98 -8.22
N VAL A 262 -8.94 -10.54 -6.96
CA VAL A 262 -9.38 -9.18 -6.57
C VAL A 262 -8.38 -8.13 -7.05
N ASP A 263 -7.08 -8.39 -6.91
CA ASP A 263 -6.03 -7.47 -7.37
C ASP A 263 -6.08 -7.36 -8.90
N LEU A 264 -6.27 -8.46 -9.63
CA LEU A 264 -6.45 -8.48 -11.08
C LEU A 264 -7.75 -7.79 -11.54
N ALA A 265 -8.85 -8.05 -10.83
CA ALA A 265 -10.14 -7.42 -11.12
C ALA A 265 -10.11 -5.91 -10.87
N SER A 266 -9.32 -5.45 -9.89
CA SER A 266 -9.11 -4.02 -9.61
C SER A 266 -8.34 -3.34 -10.74
N ILE A 267 -7.37 -4.03 -11.35
CA ILE A 267 -6.65 -3.53 -12.54
C ILE A 267 -7.59 -3.46 -13.75
N SER A 268 -8.43 -4.49 -13.94
CA SER A 268 -9.38 -4.55 -15.07
C SER A 268 -10.56 -3.58 -14.92
N ALA A 269 -10.90 -3.20 -13.68
CA ALA A 269 -11.92 -2.22 -13.35
C ALA A 269 -11.58 -0.78 -13.78
N GLY A 270 -10.28 -0.46 -13.95
CA GLY A 270 -9.82 0.90 -14.25
C GLY A 270 -10.03 1.88 -13.09
N GLU A 271 -10.01 3.18 -13.37
CA GLU A 271 -10.16 4.25 -12.37
C GLU A 271 -11.62 4.59 -12.01
N GLY A 272 -12.60 3.79 -12.48
CA GLY A 272 -14.02 4.04 -12.22
C GLY A 272 -14.43 3.67 -10.79
N ASP A 273 -14.93 4.64 -10.02
CA ASP A 273 -15.43 4.45 -8.64
C ASP A 273 -16.47 3.32 -8.54
N MET A 274 -17.29 3.14 -9.57
CA MET A 274 -18.33 2.11 -9.58
C MET A 274 -17.72 0.72 -9.67
N GLU A 275 -16.75 0.50 -10.57
CA GLU A 275 -16.07 -0.78 -10.78
C GLU A 275 -15.20 -1.15 -9.59
N ILE A 276 -14.52 -0.18 -8.96
CA ILE A 276 -13.77 -0.38 -7.71
C ILE A 276 -14.71 -0.84 -6.59
N ALA A 277 -15.91 -0.26 -6.48
CA ALA A 277 -16.91 -0.70 -5.53
C ALA A 277 -17.39 -2.15 -5.78
N LYS A 278 -17.48 -2.60 -7.05
CA LYS A 278 -17.81 -4.01 -7.41
C LYS A 278 -16.78 -4.98 -6.84
N VAL A 279 -15.49 -4.66 -7.02
CA VAL A 279 -14.38 -5.51 -6.59
C VAL A 279 -14.29 -5.58 -5.06
N ASN A 280 -14.44 -4.44 -4.39
CA ASN A 280 -14.49 -4.39 -2.93
C ASN A 280 -15.70 -5.15 -2.36
N CYS A 281 -16.84 -5.09 -3.04
CA CYS A 281 -18.04 -5.85 -2.69
C CYS A 281 -17.80 -7.37 -2.79
N LEU A 282 -17.18 -7.83 -3.89
CA LEU A 282 -16.78 -9.24 -4.05
C LEU A 282 -15.84 -9.69 -2.92
N HIS A 283 -14.79 -8.91 -2.64
CA HIS A 283 -13.81 -9.24 -1.61
C HIS A 283 -14.46 -9.35 -0.22
N SER A 284 -15.26 -8.34 0.15
CA SER A 284 -15.96 -8.29 1.44
C SER A 284 -16.97 -9.44 1.57
N ALA A 285 -17.78 -9.71 0.54
CA ALA A 285 -18.78 -10.78 0.58
C ALA A 285 -18.12 -12.17 0.68
N THR A 286 -17.13 -12.43 -0.16
CA THR A 286 -16.48 -13.75 -0.23
C THR A 286 -15.65 -14.03 1.01
N THR A 287 -15.02 -13.01 1.61
CA THR A 287 -14.27 -13.14 2.87
C THR A 287 -15.21 -13.43 4.04
N GLY A 288 -16.32 -12.69 4.18
CA GLY A 288 -17.28 -12.93 5.27
C GLY A 288 -17.96 -14.30 5.20
N TYR A 289 -18.22 -14.81 3.99
CA TYR A 289 -18.78 -16.16 3.78
C TYR A 289 -17.71 -17.25 3.57
N ALA A 290 -16.41 -16.94 3.70
CA ALA A 290 -15.33 -17.88 3.46
C ALA A 290 -15.44 -19.21 4.23
N PRO A 291 -15.92 -19.26 5.50
CA PRO A 291 -16.14 -20.51 6.20
C PRO A 291 -17.08 -21.48 5.49
N LEU A 292 -18.13 -20.98 4.81
CA LEU A 292 -19.11 -21.78 4.07
C LEU A 292 -18.74 -21.97 2.59
N ILE A 293 -17.97 -21.04 2.02
CA ILE A 293 -17.53 -21.10 0.62
C ILE A 293 -16.28 -22.00 0.49
N PHE A 294 -15.19 -21.73 1.21
CA PHE A 294 -13.93 -22.45 0.98
C PHE A 294 -13.69 -23.57 1.99
N ASN A 295 -14.15 -23.40 3.22
CA ASN A 295 -13.81 -24.30 4.33
C ASN A 295 -14.90 -25.34 4.63
N LEU A 296 -15.82 -25.57 3.69
CA LEU A 296 -16.94 -26.50 3.85
C LEU A 296 -16.80 -27.71 2.93
N GLU A 297 -16.44 -28.85 3.53
CA GLU A 297 -16.35 -30.12 2.83
C GLU A 297 -17.72 -30.74 2.55
N LYS A 298 -17.85 -31.48 1.43
CA LYS A 298 -19.11 -32.17 1.07
C LYS A 298 -19.55 -33.22 2.10
N HIS A 299 -18.64 -33.76 2.90
CA HIS A 299 -18.93 -34.79 3.90
C HIS A 299 -18.92 -34.27 5.35
N CYS A 300 -18.99 -32.95 5.55
CA CYS A 300 -19.01 -32.35 6.89
C CYS A 300 -20.21 -32.81 7.72
N ASN A 301 -19.98 -33.06 9.01
CA ASN A 301 -21.04 -33.43 9.96
C ASN A 301 -21.71 -32.19 10.58
N THR A 302 -22.79 -32.41 11.33
CA THR A 302 -23.56 -31.35 12.01
C THR A 302 -22.68 -30.38 12.78
N LYS A 303 -21.75 -30.88 13.58
CA LYS A 303 -20.89 -30.05 14.44
C LYS A 303 -20.03 -29.10 13.62
N ILE A 304 -19.30 -29.61 12.63
CA ILE A 304 -18.41 -28.81 11.78
C ILE A 304 -19.24 -27.77 11.01
N PHE A 305 -20.40 -28.15 10.47
CA PHE A 305 -21.26 -27.24 9.74
C PHE A 305 -21.74 -26.07 10.62
N LEU A 306 -22.16 -26.36 11.85
CA LEU A 306 -22.64 -25.34 12.80
C LEU A 306 -21.52 -24.40 13.25
N GLU A 307 -20.31 -24.92 13.48
CA GLU A 307 -19.13 -24.10 13.79
C GLU A 307 -18.85 -23.10 12.65
N LYS A 308 -18.95 -23.54 11.39
CA LYS A 308 -18.78 -22.66 10.21
C LYS A 308 -19.89 -21.62 10.07
N CYS A 309 -21.13 -21.97 10.43
CA CYS A 309 -22.22 -20.99 10.48
C CYS A 309 -21.97 -19.92 11.55
N GLN A 310 -21.48 -20.31 12.73
CA GLN A 310 -21.14 -19.37 13.80
C GLN A 310 -19.99 -18.44 13.40
N GLU A 311 -18.99 -18.93 12.66
CA GLU A 311 -17.94 -18.06 12.07
C GLU A 311 -18.54 -17.00 11.14
N VAL A 312 -19.46 -17.39 10.24
CA VAL A 312 -20.15 -16.42 9.34
C VAL A 312 -21.04 -15.46 10.11
N TRP A 313 -21.74 -15.91 11.16
CA TRP A 313 -22.58 -15.03 11.96
C TRP A 313 -21.78 -13.99 12.76
N LYS A 314 -20.56 -14.31 13.20
CA LYS A 314 -19.66 -13.31 13.81
C LYS A 314 -19.28 -12.21 12.81
N GLU A 315 -19.03 -12.57 11.56
CA GLU A 315 -18.77 -11.61 10.48
C GLU A 315 -20.03 -10.78 10.14
N LEU A 316 -21.21 -11.41 10.17
CA LEU A 316 -22.49 -10.73 9.97
C LEU A 316 -22.78 -9.70 11.08
N ASP A 317 -22.53 -10.06 12.34
CA ASP A 317 -22.73 -9.17 13.49
C ASP A 317 -21.80 -7.94 13.38
N SER A 318 -20.63 -8.10 12.76
CA SER A 318 -19.66 -7.02 12.51
C SER A 318 -19.99 -6.21 11.24
N ASN A 319 -20.67 -6.82 10.27
CA ASN A 319 -21.01 -6.22 8.98
C ASN A 319 -22.45 -6.58 8.55
N PRO A 320 -23.47 -5.82 8.99
CA PRO A 320 -24.87 -6.14 8.72
C PRO A 320 -25.25 -6.14 7.22
N GLN A 321 -24.46 -5.48 6.37
CA GLN A 321 -24.66 -5.42 4.92
C GLN A 321 -24.07 -6.62 4.16
N LEU A 322 -23.48 -7.60 4.87
CA LEU A 322 -22.81 -8.75 4.27
C LEU A 322 -23.72 -9.58 3.32
N PRO A 323 -24.99 -9.89 3.65
CA PRO A 323 -25.88 -10.63 2.74
C PRO A 323 -26.21 -9.83 1.47
N GLN A 324 -26.44 -8.52 1.62
CA GLN A 324 -26.73 -7.63 0.49
C GLN A 324 -25.53 -7.56 -0.47
N LYS A 325 -24.30 -7.44 0.06
CA LYS A 325 -23.07 -7.48 -0.75
C LYS A 325 -22.93 -8.79 -1.53
N LEU A 326 -23.29 -9.92 -0.95
CA LEU A 326 -23.25 -11.21 -1.65
C LEU A 326 -24.27 -11.24 -2.81
N LEU A 327 -25.47 -10.71 -2.58
CA LEU A 327 -26.50 -10.58 -3.62
C LEU A 327 -26.08 -9.63 -4.75
N ASP A 328 -25.45 -8.51 -4.43
CA ASP A 328 -24.96 -7.55 -5.42
C ASP A 328 -23.79 -8.12 -6.23
N THR A 329 -22.89 -8.85 -5.57
CA THR A 329 -21.82 -9.62 -6.25
C THR A 329 -22.41 -10.65 -7.20
N LYS A 330 -23.49 -11.34 -6.81
CA LYS A 330 -24.18 -12.32 -7.68
C LYS A 330 -24.73 -11.65 -8.94
N ARG A 331 -25.28 -10.44 -8.85
CA ARG A 331 -25.78 -9.68 -10.01
C ARG A 331 -24.67 -9.35 -11.02
N GLN A 332 -23.42 -9.34 -10.56
CA GLN A 332 -22.25 -9.00 -11.36
C GLN A 332 -21.46 -10.25 -11.81
N LEU A 333 -22.02 -11.45 -11.63
CA LEU A 333 -21.35 -12.71 -11.97
C LEU A 333 -20.88 -12.77 -13.42
N ASP A 334 -21.66 -12.27 -14.37
CA ASP A 334 -21.29 -12.26 -15.80
C ASP A 334 -20.03 -11.42 -16.06
N TRP A 335 -19.93 -10.27 -15.38
CA TRP A 335 -18.76 -9.41 -15.45
C TRP A 335 -17.54 -10.10 -14.82
N LEU A 336 -17.69 -10.72 -13.65
CA LEU A 336 -16.62 -11.48 -12.97
C LEU A 336 -16.11 -12.66 -13.82
N GLN A 337 -17.01 -13.36 -14.49
CA GLN A 337 -16.67 -14.42 -15.44
C GLN A 337 -15.89 -13.87 -16.64
N SER A 338 -16.25 -12.69 -17.14
CA SER A 338 -15.51 -12.01 -18.20
C SER A 338 -14.08 -11.65 -17.75
N VAL A 339 -13.92 -11.02 -16.58
CA VAL A 339 -12.60 -10.71 -15.99
C VAL A 339 -11.77 -11.98 -15.86
N LYS A 340 -12.36 -13.06 -15.33
CA LYS A 340 -11.64 -14.34 -15.20
C LYS A 340 -11.25 -14.95 -16.55
N LYS A 341 -12.09 -14.86 -17.59
CA LYS A 341 -11.73 -15.36 -18.93
C LYS A 341 -10.62 -14.53 -19.57
N SER A 342 -10.62 -13.22 -19.34
CA SER A 342 -9.56 -12.33 -19.82
C SER A 342 -8.23 -12.54 -19.10
N HIS A 343 -8.25 -12.90 -17.82
CA HIS A 343 -7.05 -13.03 -16.98
C HIS A 343 -6.64 -14.48 -16.59
N GLY A 344 -7.48 -15.49 -16.83
CA GLY A 344 -7.20 -16.90 -16.51
C GLY A 344 -6.09 -17.55 -17.34
N SER A 345 -5.66 -16.89 -18.42
CA SER A 345 -4.44 -17.20 -19.16
C SER A 345 -3.18 -16.59 -18.55
N VAL A 346 -3.30 -15.73 -17.53
CA VAL A 346 -2.21 -14.90 -17.00
C VAL A 346 -1.52 -15.51 -15.77
N GLU A 347 -2.23 -16.14 -14.82
CA GLU A 347 -1.61 -16.60 -13.55
C GLU A 347 -0.57 -17.74 -13.70
N VAL A 348 -0.86 -18.76 -14.53
CA VAL A 348 0.12 -19.83 -14.84
C VAL A 348 1.26 -19.29 -15.70
N THR A 349 1.00 -18.21 -16.46
CA THR A 349 2.06 -17.53 -17.19
C THR A 349 2.86 -16.58 -16.32
N SER A 350 2.35 -15.94 -15.28
CA SER A 350 3.11 -14.91 -14.53
C SER A 350 4.27 -15.49 -13.74
N LEU A 351 4.10 -16.65 -13.08
CA LEU A 351 5.22 -17.34 -12.43
C LEU A 351 6.19 -17.91 -13.47
N ALA A 352 5.68 -18.54 -14.53
CA ALA A 352 6.51 -19.04 -15.62
C ALA A 352 7.20 -17.92 -16.43
N GLN A 353 6.60 -16.72 -16.48
CA GLN A 353 7.12 -15.50 -17.10
C GLN A 353 8.12 -14.84 -16.17
N ALA A 354 7.85 -14.75 -14.86
CA ALA A 354 8.83 -14.29 -13.89
C ALA A 354 10.05 -15.22 -13.87
N GLU A 355 9.87 -16.54 -13.90
CA GLU A 355 10.93 -17.53 -14.09
C GLU A 355 11.61 -17.38 -15.46
N ALA A 356 10.87 -17.17 -16.56
CA ALA A 356 11.45 -16.95 -17.89
C ALA A 356 12.24 -15.64 -18.00
N ILE A 357 11.78 -14.56 -17.34
CA ILE A 357 12.44 -13.25 -17.24
C ILE A 357 13.67 -13.36 -16.34
N ASN A 358 13.59 -14.13 -15.24
CA ASN A 358 14.70 -14.38 -14.32
C ASN A 358 15.75 -15.37 -14.87
N GLY A 359 15.40 -16.18 -15.87
CA GLY A 359 16.28 -17.08 -16.58
C GLY A 359 15.68 -18.46 -16.78
N LYS A 360 15.73 -18.99 -18.03
CA LYS A 360 15.31 -20.35 -18.39
C LYS A 360 15.88 -21.40 -17.41
N VAL A 361 15.06 -21.84 -16.47
CA VAL A 361 15.30 -23.01 -15.63
C VAL A 361 14.28 -24.07 -16.00
N THR A 362 14.62 -24.95 -16.94
CA THR A 362 14.05 -26.29 -16.95
C THR A 362 14.72 -27.06 -15.81
N SER A 363 13.97 -27.41 -14.77
CA SER A 363 14.44 -28.37 -13.77
C SER A 363 13.38 -29.43 -13.55
N ASP A 364 13.71 -30.64 -14.00
CA ASP A 364 13.13 -31.85 -13.45
C ASP A 364 13.59 -32.03 -11.98
N VAL A 365 12.84 -32.83 -11.23
CA VAL A 365 13.02 -33.22 -9.82
C VAL A 365 12.23 -32.41 -8.76
N SER A 366 11.26 -33.12 -8.19
CA SER A 366 10.37 -32.79 -7.08
C SER A 366 11.07 -32.70 -5.72
N GLY A 367 10.84 -31.63 -4.96
CA GLY A 367 11.08 -31.62 -3.51
C GLY A 367 11.46 -30.30 -2.85
N ARG A 368 12.00 -29.30 -3.59
CA ARG A 368 12.45 -27.99 -3.04
C ARG A 368 11.74 -26.76 -3.64
N LYS A 369 10.50 -26.89 -4.09
CA LYS A 369 9.84 -25.86 -4.92
C LYS A 369 9.36 -24.61 -4.17
N ALA A 370 9.07 -24.67 -2.87
CA ALA A 370 8.44 -23.55 -2.16
C ALA A 370 9.40 -22.40 -1.81
N GLU A 371 10.61 -22.70 -1.31
CA GLU A 371 11.60 -21.67 -0.94
C GLU A 371 12.26 -21.05 -2.17
N LYS A 372 12.58 -21.85 -3.19
CA LYS A 372 13.19 -21.36 -4.43
C LYS A 372 12.26 -20.45 -5.24
N GLY A 373 10.95 -20.74 -5.23
CA GLY A 373 9.95 -19.86 -5.87
C GLY A 373 9.83 -18.50 -5.17
N LYS A 374 10.05 -18.44 -3.85
CA LYS A 374 10.03 -17.17 -3.11
C LYS A 374 11.23 -16.29 -3.48
N ASP A 375 12.44 -16.85 -3.50
CA ASP A 375 13.66 -16.09 -3.83
C ASP A 375 13.63 -15.55 -5.27
N ASP A 376 13.07 -16.30 -6.22
CA ASP A 376 12.93 -15.85 -7.61
C ASP A 376 11.83 -14.77 -7.76
N VAL A 377 10.74 -14.85 -7.00
CA VAL A 377 9.72 -13.78 -6.95
C VAL A 377 10.29 -12.51 -6.31
N ASP A 378 10.99 -12.63 -5.17
CA ASP A 378 11.60 -11.50 -4.48
C ASP A 378 12.65 -10.80 -5.37
N ARG A 379 13.46 -11.58 -6.10
CA ARG A 379 14.39 -11.04 -7.11
C ARG A 379 13.68 -10.32 -8.24
N PHE A 380 12.60 -10.90 -8.78
CA PHE A 380 11.83 -10.26 -9.84
C PHE A 380 11.25 -8.92 -9.36
N MET A 381 10.66 -8.89 -8.16
CA MET A 381 10.11 -7.68 -7.57
C MET A 381 11.18 -6.60 -7.38
N LEU A 382 12.38 -6.96 -6.90
CA LEU A 382 13.50 -6.04 -6.75
C LEU A 382 13.97 -5.46 -8.09
N ILE A 383 14.09 -6.31 -9.12
CA ILE A 383 14.47 -5.87 -10.47
C ILE A 383 13.39 -4.94 -11.04
N LEU A 384 12.12 -5.33 -10.92
CA LEU A 384 11.00 -4.55 -11.45
C LEU A 384 10.90 -3.18 -10.77
N ASP A 385 10.97 -3.12 -9.44
CA ASP A 385 10.98 -1.88 -8.66
C ASP A 385 12.12 -0.96 -9.10
N SER A 386 13.33 -1.52 -9.26
CA SER A 386 14.50 -0.78 -9.71
C SER A 386 14.35 -0.26 -11.16
N VAL A 387 13.76 -1.05 -12.06
CA VAL A 387 13.47 -0.63 -13.45
C VAL A 387 12.41 0.46 -13.49
N VAL A 388 11.36 0.35 -12.68
CA VAL A 388 10.31 1.38 -12.57
C VAL A 388 10.91 2.68 -12.05
N ARG A 389 11.75 2.61 -11.00
CA ARG A 389 12.49 3.77 -10.49
C ARG A 389 13.36 4.41 -11.57
N LEU A 390 14.15 3.61 -12.28
CA LEU A 390 14.99 4.06 -13.39
C LEU A 390 14.16 4.70 -14.52
N GLY A 391 13.04 4.09 -14.89
CA GLY A 391 12.13 4.61 -15.91
C GLY A 391 11.47 5.93 -15.50
N ASN A 392 11.10 6.07 -14.23
CA ASN A 392 10.52 7.31 -13.70
C ASN A 392 11.54 8.46 -13.69
N ILE A 393 12.78 8.22 -13.27
CA ILE A 393 13.82 9.27 -13.32
C ILE A 393 14.23 9.61 -14.75
N TYR A 394 14.31 8.62 -15.64
CA TYR A 394 14.52 8.86 -17.07
C TYR A 394 13.42 9.74 -17.66
N LYS A 395 12.15 9.42 -17.36
CA LYS A 395 11.01 10.23 -17.79
C LYS A 395 11.13 11.67 -17.29
N LYS A 396 11.49 11.88 -16.01
CA LYS A 396 11.72 13.22 -15.47
C LYS A 396 12.80 13.96 -16.25
N LEU A 397 13.99 13.38 -16.43
CA LEU A 397 15.08 13.98 -17.22
C LEU A 397 14.65 14.40 -18.63
N VAL A 398 13.82 13.60 -19.30
CA VAL A 398 13.30 13.91 -20.63
C VAL A 398 12.25 15.02 -20.57
N THR A 399 11.34 15.01 -19.59
CA THR A 399 10.36 16.08 -19.36
C THR A 399 11.04 17.41 -18.99
N GLU A 400 12.14 17.37 -18.25
CA GLU A 400 12.98 18.54 -17.93
C GLU A 400 13.90 18.94 -19.11
N GLY A 401 13.71 18.39 -20.31
CA GLY A 401 14.39 18.86 -21.53
C GLY A 401 15.87 18.47 -21.64
N CYS A 402 16.36 17.49 -20.88
CA CYS A 402 17.76 17.07 -20.96
C CYS A 402 18.05 16.30 -22.25
N VAL A 403 18.75 16.94 -23.19
CA VAL A 403 18.95 16.39 -24.56
C VAL A 403 19.85 15.16 -24.64
N LEU A 404 20.73 14.93 -23.65
CA LEU A 404 21.57 13.73 -23.62
C LEU A 404 20.74 12.44 -23.61
N PHE A 405 19.58 12.50 -22.96
CA PHE A 405 18.71 11.34 -22.72
C PHE A 405 17.57 11.20 -23.75
N SER A 406 17.44 12.13 -24.71
CA SER A 406 16.38 12.07 -25.74
C SER A 406 16.42 10.78 -26.57
N HIS A 407 17.63 10.23 -26.80
CA HIS A 407 17.85 9.00 -27.58
C HIS A 407 18.66 7.96 -26.80
N TRP A 408 18.39 7.86 -25.49
CA TRP A 408 19.03 6.89 -24.62
C TRP A 408 18.33 5.53 -24.69
N HIS A 409 19.12 4.46 -24.81
CA HIS A 409 18.61 3.10 -24.80
C HIS A 409 19.43 2.23 -23.87
N VAL A 410 18.78 1.62 -22.89
CA VAL A 410 19.38 0.66 -21.97
C VAL A 410 18.74 -0.72 -22.11
N LYS A 411 19.58 -1.75 -22.11
CA LYS A 411 19.15 -3.16 -22.08
C LYS A 411 19.85 -3.90 -20.96
N PHE A 412 19.07 -4.55 -20.11
CA PHE A 412 19.57 -5.43 -19.05
C PHE A 412 19.36 -6.89 -19.42
N LEU A 413 20.36 -7.74 -19.13
CA LEU A 413 20.26 -9.19 -19.28
C LEU A 413 20.07 -9.81 -17.90
N CYS A 414 18.84 -10.18 -17.57
CA CYS A 414 18.44 -10.70 -16.26
C CYS A 414 18.88 -12.15 -15.96
N ASP A 415 19.73 -12.77 -16.80
CA ASP A 415 20.23 -14.13 -16.58
C ASP A 415 21.38 -14.14 -15.57
N LYS A 416 21.21 -14.89 -14.47
CA LYS A 416 22.21 -15.07 -13.40
C LYS A 416 23.55 -15.64 -13.91
N LYS A 417 23.57 -16.31 -15.07
CA LYS A 417 24.77 -16.95 -15.63
C LYS A 417 25.62 -16.02 -16.49
N THR A 418 25.04 -14.94 -17.01
CA THR A 418 25.75 -14.06 -17.95
C THR A 418 26.56 -13.01 -17.19
N LYS A 419 27.88 -13.01 -17.40
CA LYS A 419 28.77 -11.99 -16.81
C LYS A 419 28.52 -10.58 -17.34
N ALA A 420 28.02 -10.42 -18.56
CA ALA A 420 27.61 -9.13 -19.10
C ALA A 420 26.12 -8.89 -18.81
N CYS A 421 25.79 -7.82 -18.09
CA CYS A 421 24.47 -7.63 -17.51
C CYS A 421 23.76 -6.34 -17.97
N ALA A 422 24.47 -5.34 -18.48
CA ALA A 422 23.89 -4.08 -18.96
C ALA A 422 24.56 -3.58 -20.23
N PHE A 423 23.76 -2.99 -21.11
CA PHE A 423 24.14 -2.42 -22.40
C PHE A 423 23.49 -1.05 -22.52
N ILE A 424 24.29 0.01 -22.57
CA ILE A 424 23.82 1.40 -22.62
C ILE A 424 24.31 2.04 -23.91
N ASN A 425 23.39 2.68 -24.64
CA ASN A 425 23.64 3.38 -25.89
C ASN A 425 23.08 4.80 -25.82
N PHE A 426 23.76 5.72 -26.49
CA PHE A 426 23.33 7.10 -26.72
C PHE A 426 23.27 7.36 -28.24
N GLY A 427 22.35 8.22 -28.70
CA GLY A 427 22.31 8.74 -30.08
C GLY A 427 21.57 7.90 -31.14
N PHE A 428 21.66 8.35 -32.40
CA PHE A 428 21.05 7.76 -33.61
C PHE A 428 22.10 7.05 -34.48
N GLY A 429 21.73 5.98 -35.20
CA GLY A 429 22.61 5.27 -36.15
C GLY A 429 22.75 3.75 -35.90
N GLU A 430 23.32 3.01 -36.86
CA GLU A 430 23.57 1.55 -36.79
C GLU A 430 24.90 1.21 -36.07
N ASP A 431 25.90 2.10 -36.09
CA ASP A 431 27.22 1.93 -35.46
C ASP A 431 27.27 2.45 -34.01
N ARG A 432 26.32 2.01 -33.17
CA ARG A 432 26.25 2.50 -31.77
C ARG A 432 27.35 1.88 -30.91
N HIS A 433 28.24 2.71 -30.39
CA HIS A 433 29.17 2.31 -29.34
C HIS A 433 28.41 2.00 -28.04
N THR A 434 28.30 0.70 -27.74
CA THR A 434 27.60 0.23 -26.53
C THR A 434 28.52 0.19 -25.33
N LEU A 435 28.21 0.98 -24.31
CA LEU A 435 28.81 0.86 -22.99
C LEU A 435 28.27 -0.41 -22.32
N LYS A 436 29.17 -1.26 -21.82
CA LYS A 436 28.83 -2.59 -21.30
C LYS A 436 29.23 -2.72 -19.84
N GLY A 437 28.28 -3.09 -18.99
CA GLY A 437 28.53 -3.46 -17.60
C GLY A 437 28.71 -4.96 -17.45
N ARG A 438 29.74 -5.38 -16.71
CA ARG A 438 29.96 -6.76 -16.29
C ARG A 438 29.91 -6.92 -14.77
N ILE A 439 29.45 -8.09 -14.36
CA ILE A 439 29.42 -8.59 -13.00
C ILE A 439 30.80 -9.18 -12.67
N ASP A 440 31.46 -8.65 -11.64
CA ASP A 440 32.80 -9.09 -11.23
C ASP A 440 32.81 -10.05 -10.02
N GLU A 441 31.76 -10.08 -9.19
CA GLU A 441 31.70 -10.92 -7.98
C GLU A 441 30.60 -11.99 -8.07
N GLU A 442 30.80 -13.12 -7.37
CA GLU A 442 29.90 -14.29 -7.39
C GLU A 442 28.46 -14.00 -6.89
N ASN A 443 28.22 -12.86 -6.21
CA ASN A 443 26.92 -12.45 -5.67
C ASN A 443 26.33 -11.18 -6.29
N HIS A 444 27.00 -10.55 -7.26
CA HIS A 444 26.44 -9.38 -7.95
C HIS A 444 25.61 -9.84 -9.15
N ASP A 445 24.43 -9.25 -9.33
CA ASP A 445 23.50 -9.57 -10.41
C ASP A 445 22.86 -8.25 -10.89
N VAL A 446 21.95 -8.32 -11.87
CA VAL A 446 21.20 -7.17 -12.39
C VAL A 446 20.55 -6.34 -11.28
N SER A 447 20.17 -6.96 -10.17
CA SER A 447 19.66 -6.31 -8.96
C SER A 447 20.60 -5.28 -8.33
N PHE A 448 21.88 -5.23 -8.72
CA PHE A 448 22.85 -4.26 -8.20
C PHE A 448 23.14 -3.11 -9.17
N ILE A 449 23.21 -3.39 -10.47
CA ILE A 449 23.51 -2.38 -11.49
C ILE A 449 22.35 -1.42 -11.73
N ILE A 450 21.11 -1.92 -11.75
CA ILE A 450 19.93 -1.07 -12.03
C ILE A 450 19.76 0.01 -10.94
N PRO A 451 19.82 -0.31 -9.63
CA PRO A 451 19.78 0.72 -8.60
C PRO A 451 20.91 1.74 -8.68
N LYS A 452 22.14 1.30 -9.03
CA LYS A 452 23.27 2.22 -9.20
C LYS A 452 23.07 3.16 -10.38
N LEU A 453 22.57 2.65 -11.49
CA LEU A 453 22.26 3.47 -12.66
C LEU A 453 21.10 4.44 -12.38
N ALA A 454 20.08 4.00 -11.64
CA ALA A 454 18.99 4.88 -11.22
C ALA A 454 19.50 6.03 -10.35
N ARG A 455 20.36 5.76 -9.37
CA ARG A 455 21.02 6.79 -8.55
C ARG A 455 21.87 7.75 -9.38
N PHE A 456 22.58 7.24 -10.39
CA PHE A 456 23.33 8.09 -11.30
C PHE A 456 22.42 9.05 -12.08
N LEU A 457 21.30 8.55 -12.65
CA LEU A 457 20.33 9.41 -13.33
C LEU A 457 19.68 10.43 -12.37
N GLU A 458 19.44 10.07 -11.11
CA GLU A 458 18.95 11.01 -10.09
C GLU A 458 19.93 12.16 -9.85
N GLN A 459 21.23 11.87 -9.76
CA GLN A 459 22.27 12.89 -9.65
C GLN A 459 22.40 13.74 -10.92
N CYS A 460 22.21 13.15 -12.11
CA CYS A 460 22.16 13.92 -13.35
C CYS A 460 20.97 14.88 -13.35
N HIS A 461 19.81 14.42 -12.86
CA HIS A 461 18.59 15.24 -12.80
C HIS A 461 18.77 16.44 -11.86
N GLU A 462 19.30 16.23 -10.66
CA GLU A 462 19.61 17.33 -9.72
C GLU A 462 20.56 18.36 -10.36
N LYS A 463 21.68 17.90 -10.93
CA LYS A 463 22.65 18.78 -11.60
C LYS A 463 22.09 19.49 -12.83
N TRP A 464 21.14 18.88 -13.51
CA TRP A 464 20.49 19.47 -14.68
C TRP A 464 19.54 20.59 -14.27
N LEU A 465 18.74 20.39 -13.21
CA LEU A 465 17.91 21.44 -12.63
C LEU A 465 18.77 22.62 -12.17
N ASP A 466 19.85 22.36 -11.42
CA ASP A 466 20.79 23.40 -10.99
C ASP A 466 21.37 24.18 -12.19
N TYR A 467 21.71 23.47 -13.28
CA TYR A 467 22.20 24.10 -14.51
C TYR A 467 21.14 25.02 -15.14
N ILE A 468 19.90 24.54 -15.30
CA ILE A 468 18.79 25.34 -15.86
C ILE A 468 18.51 26.56 -14.98
N ASP A 469 18.49 26.39 -13.67
CA ASP A 469 18.27 27.46 -12.71
C ASP A 469 19.32 28.56 -12.82
N GLN A 470 20.61 28.19 -12.91
CA GLN A 470 21.71 29.14 -13.15
C GLN A 470 21.54 29.88 -14.48
N LYS A 471 21.03 29.23 -15.54
CA LYS A 471 20.78 29.91 -16.83
C LYS A 471 19.59 30.84 -16.75
N ARG A 472 18.52 30.46 -16.06
CA ARG A 472 17.32 31.30 -15.85
C ARG A 472 17.63 32.55 -15.03
N GLU A 473 18.56 32.45 -14.08
CA GLU A 473 19.07 33.60 -13.32
C GLU A 473 19.93 34.51 -14.21
N LYS A 474 20.84 33.93 -14.99
CA LYS A 474 21.73 34.69 -15.88
C LYS A 474 20.99 35.36 -17.05
N TYR A 475 20.03 34.68 -17.65
CA TYR A 475 19.27 35.15 -18.81
C TYR A 475 17.79 35.27 -18.47
N TYR A 476 17.40 36.43 -17.94
CA TYR A 476 16.05 36.68 -17.45
C TYR A 476 14.94 36.32 -18.45
N CYS A 477 15.16 36.55 -19.75
CA CYS A 477 14.16 36.28 -20.80
C CYS A 477 13.81 34.78 -20.95
N LEU A 478 14.59 33.87 -20.36
CA LEU A 478 14.20 32.46 -20.28
C LEU A 478 12.97 32.25 -19.37
N ASN A 479 12.76 33.13 -18.40
CA ASN A 479 11.64 33.07 -17.45
C ASN A 479 10.28 33.42 -18.09
N PHE A 480 10.20 33.64 -19.40
CA PHE A 480 8.91 33.72 -20.11
C PHE A 480 8.39 32.35 -20.56
N PHE A 481 9.25 31.32 -20.53
CA PHE A 481 8.98 30.03 -21.15
C PHE A 481 9.12 28.87 -20.16
N THR A 482 8.20 27.92 -20.24
CA THR A 482 8.36 26.60 -19.60
C THR A 482 9.50 25.83 -20.25
N ILE A 483 9.98 24.77 -19.59
CA ILE A 483 11.06 23.95 -20.16
C ILE A 483 10.65 23.33 -21.50
N ASP A 484 9.42 22.83 -21.62
CA ASP A 484 8.89 22.31 -22.89
C ASP A 484 8.92 23.37 -24.01
N GLN A 485 8.53 24.61 -23.69
CA GLN A 485 8.56 25.73 -24.62
C GLN A 485 9.99 26.10 -25.01
N MET A 486 10.93 26.07 -24.07
CA MET A 486 12.36 26.28 -24.35
C MET A 486 12.89 25.22 -25.31
N VAL A 487 12.59 23.94 -25.08
CA VAL A 487 13.03 22.85 -25.98
C VAL A 487 12.46 23.04 -27.39
N ILE A 488 11.19 23.43 -27.52
CA ILE A 488 10.58 23.75 -28.82
C ILE A 488 11.32 24.91 -29.48
N LEU A 489 11.59 25.99 -28.74
CA LEU A 489 12.34 27.14 -29.27
C LEU A 489 13.75 26.74 -29.68
N GLN A 490 14.46 25.90 -28.92
CA GLN A 490 15.80 25.43 -29.28
C GLN A 490 15.80 24.65 -30.61
N GLN A 491 14.80 23.79 -30.81
CA GLN A 491 14.65 22.97 -32.02
C GLN A 491 14.17 23.76 -33.24
N GLU A 492 13.36 24.79 -33.06
CA GLU A 492 12.83 25.58 -34.17
C GLU A 492 13.74 26.76 -34.54
N LEU A 493 14.35 27.44 -33.57
CA LEU A 493 15.21 28.58 -33.85
C LEU A 493 16.49 28.19 -34.58
N VAL A 494 17.04 26.99 -34.33
CA VAL A 494 18.21 26.52 -35.08
C VAL A 494 17.94 26.39 -36.60
N LYS A 495 16.67 26.21 -37.00
CA LYS A 495 16.24 26.12 -38.40
C LYS A 495 16.15 27.48 -39.10
N VAL A 496 16.10 28.58 -38.36
CA VAL A 496 16.01 29.94 -38.93
C VAL A 496 17.24 30.20 -39.79
N GLY A 497 17.06 30.47 -41.08
CA GLY A 497 18.16 30.65 -42.03
C GLY A 497 18.76 29.36 -42.60
N SER A 498 18.19 28.20 -42.26
CA SER A 498 18.52 26.90 -42.86
C SER A 498 17.62 26.57 -44.06
N ALA A 499 17.85 25.44 -44.71
CA ALA A 499 16.99 24.93 -45.79
C ALA A 499 15.56 24.56 -45.33
N GLN A 500 15.34 24.39 -44.02
CA GLN A 500 14.03 24.12 -43.43
C GLN A 500 13.48 25.40 -42.79
N GLU A 501 12.23 25.76 -43.10
CA GLU A 501 11.60 26.89 -42.42
C GLU A 501 11.11 26.50 -41.01
N PRO A 502 11.25 27.40 -40.02
CA PRO A 502 10.75 27.19 -38.66
C PRO A 502 9.21 27.19 -38.63
N ALA A 503 8.63 26.50 -37.64
CA ALA A 503 7.18 26.46 -37.46
C ALA A 503 6.59 27.85 -37.15
N ALA A 504 5.49 28.23 -37.82
CA ALA A 504 4.85 29.54 -37.62
C ALA A 504 4.34 29.80 -36.17
N LEU A 505 4.15 28.75 -35.38
CA LEU A 505 3.71 28.84 -33.98
C LEU A 505 4.78 29.42 -33.03
N ILE A 506 6.03 29.57 -33.47
CA ILE A 506 7.06 30.22 -32.64
C ILE A 506 6.80 31.72 -32.45
N TYR A 507 6.21 32.42 -33.42
CA TYR A 507 6.01 33.87 -33.34
C TYR A 507 4.99 34.28 -32.27
N PRO A 508 3.82 33.60 -32.15
CA PRO A 508 2.94 33.78 -31.00
C PRO A 508 3.62 33.51 -29.65
N LEU A 509 4.50 32.51 -29.59
CA LEU A 509 5.23 32.19 -28.36
C LEU A 509 6.24 33.30 -28.01
N LEU A 510 7.04 33.73 -28.99
CA LEU A 510 8.00 34.83 -28.87
C LEU A 510 7.34 36.20 -28.61
N SER A 511 6.02 36.32 -28.83
CA SER A 511 5.28 37.53 -28.51
C SER A 511 5.24 37.84 -27.00
N ALA A 512 5.56 36.86 -26.15
CA ALA A 512 5.76 37.06 -24.72
C ALA A 512 7.05 37.84 -24.39
N VAL A 513 8.03 37.83 -25.29
CA VAL A 513 9.31 38.55 -25.12
C VAL A 513 9.34 39.83 -25.94
N LYS A 514 8.81 39.81 -27.15
CA LYS A 514 8.65 41.01 -27.99
C LYS A 514 7.25 41.10 -28.56
N HIS A 515 6.53 42.15 -28.20
CA HIS A 515 5.16 42.36 -28.68
C HIS A 515 5.10 42.43 -30.21
N GLY A 516 4.27 41.58 -30.82
CA GLY A 516 4.07 41.54 -32.27
C GLY A 516 5.28 41.00 -33.04
N CYS A 517 6.11 40.14 -32.42
CA CYS A 517 7.32 39.56 -32.99
C CYS A 517 7.12 39.03 -34.42
N THR A 518 7.92 39.53 -35.36
CA THR A 518 7.92 39.10 -36.77
C THR A 518 9.16 38.26 -37.10
N LYS A 519 9.17 37.64 -38.30
CA LYS A 519 10.36 36.95 -38.84
C LYS A 519 11.57 37.87 -38.90
N ASP A 520 11.37 39.13 -39.28
CA ASP A 520 12.45 40.09 -39.44
C ASP A 520 13.06 40.51 -38.10
N ASP A 521 12.22 40.68 -37.07
CA ASP A 521 12.69 40.97 -35.71
C ASP A 521 13.56 39.83 -35.17
N LEU A 522 13.10 38.59 -35.38
CA LEU A 522 13.82 37.39 -34.97
C LEU A 522 15.18 37.29 -35.70
N VAL A 523 15.20 37.47 -37.02
CA VAL A 523 16.44 37.43 -37.83
C VAL A 523 17.43 38.52 -37.40
N LYS A 524 16.95 39.73 -37.12
CA LYS A 524 17.79 40.82 -36.57
C LYS A 524 18.35 40.44 -35.20
N ALA A 525 17.53 39.89 -34.31
CA ALA A 525 17.96 39.47 -32.96
C ALA A 525 19.01 38.36 -33.03
N MET A 526 18.79 37.36 -33.88
CA MET A 526 19.73 36.26 -34.07
C MET A 526 21.04 36.72 -34.71
N SER A 527 21.00 37.66 -35.64
CA SER A 527 22.22 38.22 -36.24
C SER A 527 23.07 38.98 -35.22
N ALA A 528 22.43 39.81 -34.37
CA ALA A 528 23.10 40.51 -33.28
C ALA A 528 23.65 39.56 -32.21
N ALA A 529 22.85 38.57 -31.80
CA ALA A 529 23.25 37.57 -30.82
C ALA A 529 24.44 36.72 -31.31
N LYS A 530 24.50 36.40 -32.61
CA LYS A 530 25.62 35.67 -33.20
C LYS A 530 26.93 36.46 -33.10
N LEU A 531 26.89 37.76 -33.37
CA LEU A 531 28.06 38.65 -33.20
C LEU A 531 28.54 38.71 -31.74
N ASP A 532 27.63 38.68 -30.76
CA ASP A 532 28.02 38.64 -29.35
C ASP A 532 28.71 37.34 -28.96
N VAL A 533 28.17 36.20 -29.43
CA VAL A 533 28.76 34.88 -29.19
C VAL A 533 30.14 34.82 -29.82
N ASP A 534 30.26 35.22 -31.09
CA ASP A 534 31.54 35.23 -31.81
C ASP A 534 32.57 36.12 -31.09
N ARG A 535 32.16 37.30 -30.58
CA ARG A 535 33.06 38.18 -29.80
C ARG A 535 33.54 37.52 -28.52
N VAL A 536 32.63 36.92 -27.74
CA VAL A 536 32.95 36.24 -26.48
C VAL A 536 33.86 35.04 -26.72
N ASP A 537 33.68 34.32 -27.83
CA ASP A 537 34.55 33.19 -28.17
C ASP A 537 35.96 33.67 -28.57
N THR A 538 36.10 34.76 -29.36
CA THR A 538 37.43 35.36 -29.60
C THR A 538 38.10 35.89 -28.34
N GLU A 539 37.35 36.52 -27.42
CA GLU A 539 37.89 37.01 -26.13
C GLU A 539 38.38 35.85 -25.25
N ARG A 540 37.64 34.73 -25.21
CA ARG A 540 38.04 33.52 -24.49
C ARG A 540 39.23 32.80 -25.11
N GLU A 541 39.37 32.84 -26.43
CA GLU A 541 40.55 32.30 -27.13
C GLU A 541 41.79 33.13 -26.81
N THR A 542 41.68 34.46 -26.78
CA THR A 542 42.79 35.34 -26.36
C THR A 542 43.18 35.16 -24.89
N GLU A 543 42.22 34.97 -23.98
CA GLU A 543 42.51 34.70 -22.56
C GLU A 543 43.19 33.34 -22.35
N LYS A 544 42.81 32.30 -23.11
CA LYS A 544 43.48 30.99 -23.06
C LYS A 544 44.89 31.02 -23.64
N GLU A 545 45.12 31.81 -24.69
CA GLU A 545 46.47 32.03 -25.23
C GLU A 545 47.36 32.82 -24.27
N ASP A 546 46.79 33.76 -23.49
CA ASP A 546 47.52 34.51 -22.47
C ASP A 546 47.79 33.67 -21.20
N GLU A 547 46.88 32.75 -20.82
CA GLU A 547 47.13 31.76 -19.75
C GLU A 547 48.15 30.66 -20.16
N GLU A 548 48.27 30.32 -21.45
CA GLU A 548 49.32 29.41 -21.95
C GLU A 548 50.69 30.11 -22.11
N LYS A 549 50.73 31.42 -22.34
CA LYS A 549 51.98 32.22 -22.35
C LYS A 549 52.61 32.33 -20.96
N ASP A 550 51.81 32.31 -19.89
CA ASP A 550 52.30 32.42 -18.51
C ASP A 550 52.93 31.11 -17.95
N LYS A 551 52.99 30.04 -18.77
CA LYS A 551 53.61 28.76 -18.41
C LYS A 551 54.85 28.37 -19.21
N ASN A 552 55.31 29.21 -20.14
CA ASN A 552 56.52 28.93 -20.92
C ASN A 552 57.50 30.12 -20.92
N GLU A 553 57.94 30.53 -19.74
CA GLU A 553 59.31 31.04 -19.60
C GLU A 553 60.29 29.87 -19.59
N GLU A 554 60.68 29.39 -20.78
CA GLU A 554 62.08 29.10 -21.12
C GLU A 554 62.19 28.48 -22.53
N LYS A 555 62.95 29.19 -23.38
CA LYS A 555 63.55 28.85 -24.69
C LYS A 555 62.84 29.41 -25.93
N VAL A 556 63.43 30.53 -26.36
CA VAL A 556 63.29 31.22 -27.63
C VAL A 556 63.78 30.36 -28.79
N GLU A 557 62.89 30.08 -29.74
CA GLU A 557 63.15 30.09 -31.18
C GLU A 557 61.98 30.87 -31.83
N VAL A 558 62.30 32.00 -32.47
CA VAL A 558 61.30 32.93 -33.05
C VAL A 558 60.71 32.30 -34.32
N SER A 559 59.41 32.03 -34.28
CA SER A 559 58.61 31.58 -35.44
C SER A 559 58.44 32.71 -36.47
N ASP A 560 58.54 32.37 -37.76
CA ASP A 560 58.37 33.26 -38.93
C ASP A 560 57.05 34.05 -38.95
N ASP A 561 56.04 33.58 -38.21
CA ASP A 561 54.71 34.19 -38.18
C ASP A 561 54.71 35.55 -37.46
N LEU A 562 55.58 35.72 -36.46
CA LEU A 562 55.70 36.98 -35.70
C LEU A 562 56.36 38.10 -36.54
N LYS A 563 57.31 37.73 -37.41
CA LYS A 563 57.93 38.68 -38.36
C LYS A 563 56.89 39.21 -39.35
N THR A 564 56.05 38.31 -39.86
CA THR A 564 54.97 38.63 -40.79
C THR A 564 53.92 39.56 -40.18
N GLN A 565 53.53 39.32 -38.92
CA GLN A 565 52.64 40.25 -38.19
C GLN A 565 53.29 41.61 -37.93
N THR A 566 54.58 41.65 -37.62
CA THR A 566 55.32 42.91 -37.41
C THR A 566 55.36 43.73 -38.70
N PHE A 567 55.57 43.08 -39.86
CA PHE A 567 55.53 43.71 -41.17
C PHE A 567 54.16 44.36 -41.44
N PHE A 568 53.04 43.64 -41.29
CA PHE A 568 51.71 44.21 -41.54
C PHE A 568 51.38 45.39 -40.62
N ASN A 569 51.78 45.31 -39.36
CA ASN A 569 51.55 46.39 -38.39
C ASN A 569 52.31 47.67 -38.75
N GLU A 570 53.57 47.57 -39.17
CA GLU A 570 54.36 48.74 -39.59
C GLU A 570 53.93 49.30 -40.95
N MET A 571 53.50 48.45 -41.89
CA MET A 571 52.92 48.90 -43.17
C MET A 571 51.62 49.68 -42.97
N THR A 572 50.77 49.23 -42.04
CA THR A 572 49.51 49.91 -41.69
C THR A 572 49.76 51.23 -40.95
N LYS A 573 50.75 51.28 -40.03
CA LYS A 573 51.18 52.53 -39.38
C LYS A 573 51.73 53.56 -40.36
N SER A 574 52.35 53.09 -41.44
CA SER A 574 52.91 53.93 -42.50
C SER A 574 51.85 54.42 -43.50
N GLY A 575 50.57 54.05 -43.31
CA GLY A 575 49.43 54.59 -44.06
C GLY A 575 48.97 53.75 -45.25
N TYR A 576 49.56 52.57 -45.49
CA TYR A 576 49.22 51.71 -46.62
C TYR A 576 48.12 50.68 -46.25
N PRO A 577 47.13 50.44 -47.13
CA PRO A 577 46.07 49.46 -46.88
C PRO A 577 46.61 48.02 -46.88
N LEU A 578 46.02 47.17 -46.04
CA LEU A 578 46.40 45.76 -45.87
C LEU A 578 46.44 44.94 -47.17
N GLY A 579 45.63 45.31 -48.17
CA GLY A 579 45.66 44.69 -49.50
C GLY A 579 47.00 44.90 -50.22
N LEU A 580 47.53 46.12 -50.19
CA LEU A 580 48.82 46.47 -50.81
C LEU A 580 49.99 45.88 -50.02
N ALA A 581 49.92 45.90 -48.68
CA ALA A 581 50.92 45.30 -47.81
C ALA A 581 51.05 43.77 -48.00
N ARG A 582 49.96 43.06 -48.32
CA ARG A 582 49.98 41.62 -48.64
C ARG A 582 50.69 41.33 -49.96
N GLU A 583 50.56 42.22 -50.94
CA GLU A 583 51.23 42.05 -52.23
C GLU A 583 52.74 42.35 -52.10
N ALA A 584 53.11 43.35 -51.29
CA ALA A 584 54.51 43.66 -50.98
C ALA A 584 55.26 42.48 -50.34
N LEU A 585 54.63 41.75 -49.42
CA LEU A 585 55.23 40.60 -48.72
C LEU A 585 55.53 39.40 -49.66
N LYS A 586 54.96 39.37 -50.87
CA LYS A 586 55.32 38.34 -51.88
C LYS A 586 56.64 38.65 -52.58
N HIS A 587 57.08 39.90 -52.53
CA HIS A 587 58.26 40.40 -53.24
C HIS A 587 59.41 40.80 -52.30
N VAL A 588 59.13 40.95 -51.01
CA VAL A 588 60.09 41.39 -49.98
C VAL A 588 60.00 40.47 -48.77
N GLU A 589 61.13 40.18 -48.12
CA GLU A 589 61.18 39.34 -46.91
C GLU A 589 60.52 40.06 -45.72
N ALA A 590 59.88 39.30 -44.82
CA ALA A 590 59.06 39.85 -43.73
C ALA A 590 59.84 40.69 -42.69
N ASP A 591 61.17 40.61 -42.68
CA ASP A 591 62.06 41.43 -41.86
C ASP A 591 62.60 42.69 -42.56
N ASP A 592 62.32 42.88 -43.86
CA ASP A 592 62.69 44.07 -44.63
C ASP A 592 61.49 45.02 -44.83
N ILE A 593 61.13 45.72 -43.75
CA ILE A 593 60.01 46.68 -43.71
C ILE A 593 60.25 47.85 -44.65
N ASP A 594 61.49 48.34 -44.74
CA ASP A 594 61.86 49.46 -45.61
C ASP A 594 61.67 49.07 -47.08
N GLY A 595 62.07 47.85 -47.48
CA GLY A 595 61.80 47.31 -48.81
C GLY A 595 60.31 47.17 -49.11
N GLY A 596 59.51 46.78 -48.12
CA GLY A 596 58.05 46.72 -48.22
C GLY A 596 57.41 48.08 -48.49
N ILE A 597 57.86 49.12 -47.78
CA ILE A 597 57.39 50.50 -47.96
C ILE A 597 57.75 51.03 -49.35
N VAL A 598 58.98 50.80 -49.81
CA VAL A 598 59.42 51.21 -51.15
C VAL A 598 58.60 50.51 -52.23
N TRP A 599 58.32 49.21 -52.07
CA TRP A 599 57.49 48.48 -53.01
C TRP A 599 56.06 49.03 -53.05
N CYS A 600 55.46 49.34 -51.90
CA CYS A 600 54.14 49.98 -51.85
C CYS A 600 54.14 51.37 -52.51
N MET A 601 55.18 52.18 -52.31
CA MET A 601 55.32 53.49 -52.97
C MET A 601 55.41 53.38 -54.49
N ASP A 602 56.14 52.38 -55.00
CA ASP A 602 56.34 52.21 -56.44
C ASP A 602 55.11 51.61 -57.16
N ASN A 603 54.16 51.02 -56.42
CA ASN A 603 52.99 50.31 -56.96
C ASN A 603 51.63 50.87 -56.48
N GLU A 604 51.63 52.03 -55.81
CA GLU A 604 50.44 52.67 -55.24
C GLU A 604 49.39 53.03 -56.31
N ASP A 605 49.85 53.48 -57.49
CA ASP A 605 49.00 53.90 -58.61
C ASP A 605 48.29 52.74 -59.33
N GLU A 606 48.75 51.49 -59.17
CA GLU A 606 48.20 50.31 -59.86
C GLU A 606 47.11 49.60 -59.02
N TYR A 607 47.05 49.86 -57.71
CA TYR A 607 46.16 49.17 -56.75
C TYR A 607 45.39 50.10 -55.79
N GLY A 608 45.59 51.42 -55.87
CA GLY A 608 44.93 52.41 -55.01
C GLY A 608 43.77 53.13 -55.69
N THR A 609 42.55 52.60 -55.61
CA THR A 609 41.29 53.40 -55.57
C THR A 609 40.07 52.53 -55.38
N GLU A 610 39.44 52.60 -54.20
CA GLU A 610 37.98 52.44 -54.10
C GLU A 610 37.43 53.47 -53.11
N GLU A 611 37.10 54.65 -53.64
CA GLU A 611 36.21 55.63 -53.00
C GLU A 611 34.75 55.39 -53.42
N GLN A 612 33.90 55.37 -52.39
CA GLN A 612 32.45 55.58 -52.33
C GLN A 612 31.69 55.95 -53.63
N SER A 613 30.65 55.17 -53.94
CA SER A 613 29.47 55.70 -54.66
C SER A 613 28.21 55.49 -53.82
N MET A 614 27.56 56.61 -53.48
CA MET A 614 26.22 56.66 -52.95
C MET A 614 25.22 56.27 -54.04
N SER A 615 24.29 55.36 -53.73
CA SER A 615 22.99 55.34 -54.38
C SER A 615 21.89 55.20 -53.33
N GLU A 616 21.07 56.26 -53.24
CA GLU A 616 19.80 56.25 -52.54
C GLU A 616 18.84 55.32 -53.29
N THR A 617 18.47 54.21 -52.66
CA THR A 617 17.13 53.58 -52.68
C THR A 617 17.18 52.29 -51.85
N ALA A 618 17.41 52.40 -50.54
CA ALA A 618 17.20 51.28 -49.64
C ALA A 618 15.69 51.11 -49.41
N ARG A 619 15.07 50.20 -50.16
CA ARG A 619 14.04 49.36 -49.56
C ARG A 619 14.82 48.38 -48.68
N ASP A 620 14.44 48.29 -47.41
CA ASP A 620 15.02 47.34 -46.45
C ASP A 620 14.92 45.91 -46.99
N GLU A 621 15.96 45.44 -47.68
CA GLU A 621 16.23 44.02 -47.84
C GLU A 621 17.04 43.59 -46.62
N VAL A 622 16.40 42.79 -45.76
CA VAL A 622 17.01 42.16 -44.60
C VAL A 622 18.26 41.39 -45.06
N PRO A 623 19.43 41.57 -44.42
CA PRO A 623 20.61 40.77 -44.74
C PRO A 623 20.26 39.29 -44.67
N ASP A 624 20.63 38.53 -45.71
CA ASP A 624 20.32 37.11 -45.79
C ASP A 624 21.02 36.40 -44.62
N PHE A 625 20.27 35.92 -43.63
CA PHE A 625 20.83 35.27 -42.44
C PHE A 625 21.05 33.79 -42.76
N HIS A 626 22.30 33.37 -42.86
CA HIS A 626 22.71 32.04 -43.34
C HIS A 626 22.67 30.96 -42.23
N GLY A 627 21.77 31.09 -41.26
CA GLY A 627 21.60 30.14 -40.16
C GLY A 627 22.47 30.39 -38.93
N TRP A 628 22.05 29.81 -37.79
CA TRP A 628 22.79 29.93 -36.52
C TRP A 628 24.13 29.20 -36.57
N THR A 629 24.14 27.94 -37.02
CA THR A 629 25.36 27.12 -37.16
C THR A 629 25.65 26.79 -38.62
N GLN A 630 26.91 26.84 -39.03
CA GLN A 630 27.39 26.32 -40.32
C GLN A 630 28.12 24.98 -40.16
N THR A 631 28.04 24.36 -38.98
CA THR A 631 28.72 23.10 -38.68
C THR A 631 27.92 21.92 -39.21
N ASP A 632 28.61 20.94 -39.82
CA ASP A 632 28.00 19.64 -40.15
C ASP A 632 27.84 18.73 -38.92
N GLN A 633 28.31 19.19 -37.76
CA GLN A 633 28.21 18.46 -36.50
C GLN A 633 26.79 18.57 -35.93
N SER A 634 26.25 17.43 -35.51
CA SER A 634 24.97 17.29 -34.81
C SER A 634 25.19 16.84 -33.36
N LEU A 635 24.16 16.95 -32.51
CA LEU A 635 24.14 16.38 -31.16
C LEU A 635 24.51 14.89 -31.17
N ALA A 636 24.03 14.15 -32.17
CA ALA A 636 24.35 12.74 -32.33
C ALA A 636 25.87 12.54 -32.56
N SER A 637 26.48 13.35 -33.43
CA SER A 637 27.92 13.26 -33.70
C SER A 637 28.78 13.68 -32.49
N ILE A 638 28.35 14.66 -31.71
CA ILE A 638 29.03 15.06 -30.47
C ILE A 638 28.94 13.94 -29.44
N THR A 639 27.74 13.44 -29.17
CA THR A 639 27.54 12.37 -28.18
C THR A 639 28.30 11.11 -28.56
N GLU A 640 28.35 10.75 -29.84
CA GLU A 640 29.18 9.65 -30.35
C GLU A 640 30.68 9.94 -30.19
N GLY A 641 31.14 11.14 -30.53
CA GLY A 641 32.53 11.56 -30.33
C GLY A 641 32.97 11.48 -28.86
N LEU A 642 32.12 11.95 -27.94
CA LEU A 642 32.32 11.88 -26.50
C LEU A 642 32.41 10.44 -26.00
N VAL A 643 31.51 9.57 -26.47
CA VAL A 643 31.55 8.14 -26.14
C VAL A 643 32.83 7.50 -26.70
N ASN A 644 33.25 7.85 -27.91
CA ASN A 644 34.46 7.31 -28.55
C ASN A 644 35.74 7.70 -27.83
N GLN A 645 35.86 8.96 -27.39
CA GLN A 645 36.98 9.43 -26.57
C GLN A 645 37.10 8.64 -25.26
N LEU A 646 35.97 8.32 -24.63
CA LEU A 646 35.94 7.60 -23.36
C LEU A 646 36.17 6.09 -23.51
N VAL A 647 35.74 5.49 -24.64
CA VAL A 647 35.93 4.06 -24.93
C VAL A 647 37.35 3.75 -25.44
N GLY A 648 38.04 4.71 -26.05
CA GLY A 648 39.41 4.58 -26.56
C GLY A 648 40.49 4.43 -25.49
N VAL A 649 40.21 4.80 -24.23
CA VAL A 649 41.13 4.65 -23.11
C VAL A 649 40.97 3.25 -22.50
N GLY A 650 41.75 2.32 -23.05
CA GLY A 650 41.66 0.90 -22.75
C GLY A 650 41.71 0.54 -21.26
N SER A 651 40.83 -0.37 -20.85
CA SER A 651 41.17 -1.44 -19.92
C SER A 651 40.13 -2.55 -20.01
N ARG A 652 40.61 -3.79 -20.19
CA ARG A 652 39.85 -5.04 -20.38
C ARG A 652 38.95 -5.44 -19.18
N GLU A 653 38.90 -4.61 -18.14
CA GLU A 653 38.05 -4.73 -16.96
C GLU A 653 36.80 -3.86 -17.16
N ASN A 654 35.62 -4.49 -17.17
CA ASN A 654 34.33 -3.86 -17.44
C ASN A 654 33.42 -3.94 -16.21
N SER A 655 33.93 -3.60 -15.02
CA SER A 655 33.16 -3.65 -13.78
C SER A 655 31.93 -2.72 -13.81
N VAL A 656 30.90 -3.04 -13.02
CA VAL A 656 29.73 -2.15 -12.84
C VAL A 656 30.17 -0.76 -12.36
N ASP A 657 31.11 -0.69 -11.42
CA ASP A 657 31.57 0.60 -10.87
C ASP A 657 32.31 1.45 -11.90
N LYS A 658 33.09 0.81 -12.78
CA LYS A 658 33.78 1.51 -13.85
C LYS A 658 32.79 2.02 -14.90
N LEU A 659 31.74 1.25 -15.22
CA LEU A 659 30.68 1.73 -16.10
C LEU A 659 30.03 3.01 -15.55
N ILE A 660 29.66 3.02 -14.26
CA ILE A 660 29.08 4.21 -13.63
C ILE A 660 30.06 5.38 -13.68
N LYS A 661 31.34 5.15 -13.37
CA LYS A 661 32.37 6.19 -13.49
C LYS A 661 32.50 6.74 -14.92
N THR A 662 32.48 5.89 -15.93
CA THR A 662 32.48 6.33 -17.34
C THR A 662 31.26 7.17 -17.68
N LEU A 663 30.08 6.83 -17.15
CA LEU A 663 28.87 7.63 -17.33
C LEU A 663 28.96 8.97 -16.59
N GLU A 664 29.57 9.03 -15.41
CA GLU A 664 29.84 10.27 -14.69
C GLU A 664 30.80 11.19 -15.47
N ASP A 665 31.84 10.63 -16.08
CA ASP A 665 32.79 11.39 -16.90
C ASP A 665 32.15 11.87 -18.21
N LEU A 666 31.29 11.03 -18.83
CA LEU A 666 30.46 11.44 -19.96
C LEU A 666 29.53 12.60 -19.59
N TRP A 667 28.85 12.53 -18.45
CA TRP A 667 27.96 13.58 -17.97
C TRP A 667 28.69 14.91 -17.76
N LYS A 668 29.87 14.89 -17.13
CA LYS A 668 30.69 16.09 -16.94
C LYS A 668 31.09 16.72 -18.27
N THR A 669 31.54 15.90 -19.23
CA THR A 669 31.96 16.40 -20.54
C THR A 669 30.77 16.92 -21.35
N PHE A 670 29.61 16.28 -21.22
CA PHE A 670 28.35 16.74 -21.79
C PHE A 670 27.95 18.12 -21.25
N LEU A 671 27.96 18.34 -19.93
CA LEU A 671 27.59 19.63 -19.34
C LEU A 671 28.49 20.79 -19.79
N VAL A 672 29.75 20.52 -20.10
CA VAL A 672 30.64 21.53 -20.70
C VAL A 672 30.27 21.77 -22.17
N SER A 673 30.08 20.70 -22.92
CA SER A 673 29.83 20.77 -24.37
C SER A 673 28.46 21.34 -24.73
N ILE A 674 27.45 21.17 -23.87
CA ILE A 674 26.06 21.58 -24.15
C ILE A 674 25.86 23.10 -24.16
N SER A 675 26.87 23.84 -23.68
CA SER A 675 26.87 25.30 -23.70
C SER A 675 27.06 25.89 -25.09
N SER A 676 27.57 25.11 -26.05
CA SER A 676 27.69 25.49 -27.46
C SER A 676 26.57 24.88 -28.33
N SER A 677 26.29 25.50 -29.47
CA SER A 677 25.24 25.06 -30.40
C SER A 677 25.78 24.26 -31.59
N VAL A 678 24.93 23.41 -32.15
CA VAL A 678 25.19 22.54 -33.31
C VAL A 678 24.04 22.59 -34.30
N SER A 679 24.20 21.95 -35.46
CA SER A 679 23.25 21.97 -36.58
C SER A 679 21.79 21.66 -36.22
N ASP A 680 21.57 20.81 -35.23
CA ASP A 680 20.25 20.34 -34.80
C ASP A 680 19.89 20.75 -33.36
N TYR A 681 20.71 21.58 -32.71
CA TYR A 681 20.46 22.03 -31.33
C TYR A 681 21.05 23.40 -31.02
N LEU A 682 20.19 24.27 -30.50
CA LEU A 682 20.55 25.55 -29.92
C LEU A 682 20.75 25.41 -28.40
N SER A 683 21.88 25.86 -27.86
CA SER A 683 22.16 25.82 -26.42
C SER A 683 21.25 26.77 -25.63
N VAL A 684 21.03 26.48 -24.35
CA VAL A 684 20.20 27.30 -23.47
C VAL A 684 20.79 28.71 -23.33
N GLU A 685 22.12 28.81 -23.33
CA GLU A 685 22.86 30.08 -23.33
C GLU A 685 22.57 30.90 -24.57
N HIS A 686 22.70 30.30 -25.75
CA HIS A 686 22.47 31.00 -27.01
C HIS A 686 21.00 31.39 -27.16
N LEU A 687 20.07 30.53 -26.75
CA LEU A 687 18.65 30.88 -26.65
C LEU A 687 18.46 32.11 -25.73
N GLY A 688 19.08 32.11 -24.55
CA GLY A 688 19.02 33.24 -23.62
C GLY A 688 19.54 34.55 -24.23
N ILE A 689 20.65 34.51 -24.97
CA ILE A 689 21.22 35.68 -25.66
C ILE A 689 20.28 36.17 -26.77
N ILE A 690 19.76 35.27 -27.61
CA ILE A 690 18.81 35.61 -28.69
C ILE A 690 17.56 36.28 -28.12
N LEU A 691 16.98 35.70 -27.07
CA LEU A 691 15.79 36.27 -26.42
C LEU A 691 16.08 37.62 -25.77
N THR A 692 17.28 37.80 -25.20
CA THR A 692 17.71 39.11 -24.67
C THR A 692 17.80 40.16 -25.78
N ARG A 693 18.43 39.83 -26.90
CA ARG A 693 18.48 40.73 -28.07
C ARG A 693 17.12 40.98 -28.70
N LEU A 694 16.21 40.03 -28.61
CA LEU A 694 14.84 40.20 -29.08
C LEU A 694 14.07 41.17 -28.17
N ASN A 695 14.21 41.04 -26.85
CA ASN A 695 13.60 41.92 -25.85
C ASN A 695 14.11 43.37 -25.95
N GLU A 696 15.39 43.58 -26.27
CA GLU A 696 15.97 44.93 -26.50
C GLU A 696 15.33 45.67 -27.68
N GLN A 697 14.73 44.93 -28.62
CA GLN A 697 13.99 45.51 -29.73
C GLN A 697 12.50 45.76 -29.41
N ASP A 698 12.05 45.43 -28.19
CA ASP A 698 10.70 45.74 -27.74
C ASP A 698 10.68 47.11 -27.04
N TYR A 699 9.91 48.03 -27.61
CA TYR A 699 9.68 49.36 -27.03
C TYR A 699 8.37 49.41 -26.23
N PHE A 700 7.62 48.31 -26.19
CA PHE A 700 6.36 48.20 -25.48
C PHE A 700 6.60 47.92 -23.99
N THR A 701 6.43 48.94 -23.16
CA THR A 701 6.54 48.82 -21.69
C THR A 701 5.19 49.01 -21.02
N VAL A 702 4.84 48.07 -20.15
CA VAL A 702 3.63 48.13 -19.31
C VAL A 702 4.08 48.36 -17.87
N ASN A 703 3.76 49.54 -17.35
CA ASN A 703 3.94 49.88 -15.95
C ASN A 703 2.56 49.93 -15.29
N ARG A 704 2.46 49.37 -14.09
CA ARG A 704 1.25 49.27 -13.28
C ARG A 704 1.53 49.74 -11.88
N THR A 705 0.70 50.65 -11.38
CA THR A 705 0.80 51.09 -9.99
C THR A 705 0.12 50.08 -9.05
N LEU A 706 0.82 49.69 -7.98
CA LEU A 706 0.26 48.83 -6.95
C LEU A 706 -0.78 49.61 -6.12
N LEU A 707 -1.88 48.96 -5.75
CA LEU A 707 -2.92 49.62 -4.97
C LEU A 707 -2.42 50.03 -3.57
N PRO A 708 -2.91 51.15 -3.01
CA PRO A 708 -2.47 51.62 -1.69
C PRO A 708 -2.71 50.65 -0.53
N CYS A 709 -3.60 49.67 -0.71
CA CYS A 709 -3.87 48.63 0.28
C CYS A 709 -2.86 47.48 0.27
N PHE A 710 -1.96 47.43 -0.71
CA PHE A 710 -0.93 46.40 -0.83
C PHE A 710 0.45 46.97 -0.51
N THR A 711 1.30 46.10 0.03
CA THR A 711 2.68 46.40 0.35
C THR A 711 3.56 45.92 -0.79
N ALA A 712 4.35 46.81 -1.38
CA ALA A 712 5.34 46.43 -2.40
C ALA A 712 6.50 45.66 -1.76
N GLY A 713 7.01 44.63 -2.45
CA GLY A 713 8.13 43.81 -1.97
C GLY A 713 7.75 42.64 -1.06
N GLU A 714 6.46 42.48 -0.71
CA GLU A 714 5.98 41.36 0.11
C GLU A 714 4.81 40.63 -0.60
N PRO A 715 4.61 39.32 -0.33
CA PRO A 715 3.43 38.61 -0.79
C PRO A 715 2.14 39.22 -0.20
N ASN A 716 1.18 39.55 -1.06
CA ASN A 716 -0.11 40.12 -0.66
C ASN A 716 -1.23 39.07 -0.80
N LEU A 717 -1.68 38.49 0.33
CA LEU A 717 -2.73 37.47 0.32
C LEU A 717 -4.13 38.08 0.30
N LEU A 718 -4.93 37.69 -0.71
CA LEU A 718 -6.33 38.06 -0.86
C LEU A 718 -7.22 36.83 -0.74
N ILE A 719 -8.17 36.85 0.19
CA ILE A 719 -9.17 35.79 0.36
C ILE A 719 -10.54 36.35 0.00
N CYS A 720 -11.19 35.75 -1.00
CA CYS A 720 -12.54 36.12 -1.42
C CYS A 720 -13.34 34.86 -1.85
N PRO A 721 -14.68 34.93 -1.91
CA PRO A 721 -15.50 33.82 -2.41
C PRO A 721 -15.13 33.43 -3.84
N GLN A 722 -15.26 32.14 -4.18
CA GLN A 722 -14.89 31.62 -5.50
C GLN A 722 -15.61 32.34 -6.66
N SER A 723 -16.84 32.83 -6.45
CA SER A 723 -17.59 33.62 -7.44
C SER A 723 -16.97 34.97 -7.75
N ASP A 724 -16.16 35.51 -6.84
CA ASP A 724 -15.68 36.89 -6.87
C ASP A 724 -14.19 36.97 -7.24
N ILE A 725 -13.49 35.84 -7.37
CA ILE A 725 -12.04 35.78 -7.64
C ILE A 725 -11.68 36.56 -8.90
N TYR A 726 -12.33 36.27 -10.04
CA TYR A 726 -12.01 36.96 -11.29
C TYR A 726 -12.34 38.46 -11.25
N ASN A 727 -13.44 38.84 -10.60
CA ASN A 727 -13.79 40.26 -10.42
C ASN A 727 -12.77 40.98 -9.52
N THR A 728 -12.27 40.29 -8.50
CA THR A 728 -11.24 40.79 -7.59
C THR A 728 -9.92 40.99 -8.33
N VAL A 729 -9.47 39.99 -9.09
CA VAL A 729 -8.26 40.10 -9.94
C VAL A 729 -8.42 41.25 -10.93
N LEU A 730 -9.54 41.34 -11.66
CA LEU A 730 -9.80 42.45 -12.57
C LEU A 730 -9.74 43.80 -11.86
N SER A 731 -10.27 43.91 -10.63
CA SER A 731 -10.23 45.15 -9.87
C SER A 731 -8.79 45.60 -9.58
N VAL A 732 -7.84 44.67 -9.35
CA VAL A 732 -6.41 45.00 -9.17
C VAL A 732 -5.86 45.72 -10.41
N TYR A 733 -6.20 45.24 -11.62
CA TYR A 733 -5.70 45.80 -12.88
C TYR A 733 -6.55 46.95 -13.47
N SER A 734 -7.75 47.21 -12.95
CA SER A 734 -8.72 48.15 -13.55
C SER A 734 -8.51 49.63 -13.18
N HIS A 735 -7.49 49.94 -12.38
CA HIS A 735 -7.26 51.31 -11.90
C HIS A 735 -6.71 52.25 -12.99
N GLU A 736 -6.06 51.70 -14.02
CA GLU A 736 -5.51 52.46 -15.14
C GLU A 736 -6.24 52.09 -16.46
N VAL A 737 -7.16 52.94 -16.90
CA VAL A 737 -8.09 52.66 -18.01
C VAL A 737 -7.40 52.51 -19.37
N ASP A 738 -6.23 53.14 -19.54
CA ASP A 738 -5.49 53.15 -20.82
C ASP A 738 -4.41 52.05 -20.92
N ARG A 739 -4.37 51.11 -19.96
CA ARG A 739 -3.40 50.01 -19.95
C ARG A 739 -3.97 48.74 -20.60
N PRO A 740 -3.13 47.92 -21.24
CA PRO A 740 -3.57 46.62 -21.74
C PRO A 740 -4.00 45.70 -20.58
N LEU A 741 -4.91 44.77 -20.88
CA LEU A 741 -5.29 43.69 -19.98
C LEU A 741 -4.05 42.83 -19.63
N PRO A 742 -3.99 42.27 -18.42
CA PRO A 742 -2.89 41.41 -18.03
C PRO A 742 -2.83 40.16 -18.90
N GLN A 743 -1.61 39.70 -19.16
CA GLN A 743 -1.31 38.47 -19.91
C GLN A 743 -0.91 37.33 -18.96
N SER A 744 -0.64 36.14 -19.51
CA SER A 744 -0.17 34.95 -18.77
C SER A 744 1.17 35.13 -18.05
N GLU A 745 1.86 36.24 -18.32
CA GLU A 745 3.08 36.65 -17.62
C GLU A 745 2.80 37.25 -16.24
N GLU A 746 1.73 38.02 -16.14
CA GLU A 746 1.34 38.76 -14.93
C GLU A 746 0.35 37.96 -14.09
N VAL A 747 -0.50 37.15 -14.73
CA VAL A 747 -1.55 36.38 -14.04
C VAL A 747 -1.40 34.90 -14.32
N LEU A 748 -1.15 34.11 -13.26
CA LEU A 748 -1.16 32.66 -13.32
C LEU A 748 -2.44 32.12 -12.66
N LEU A 749 -3.29 31.49 -13.47
CA LEU A 749 -4.49 30.81 -12.99
C LEU A 749 -4.15 29.36 -12.61
N CYS A 750 -4.12 29.07 -11.31
CA CYS A 750 -3.82 27.74 -10.82
C CYS A 750 -4.98 26.77 -11.08
N THR A 751 -4.60 25.54 -11.43
CA THR A 751 -5.47 24.39 -11.65
C THR A 751 -4.84 23.17 -11.00
N PRO A 752 -5.56 22.04 -10.82
CA PRO A 752 -4.95 20.81 -10.32
C PRO A 752 -3.82 20.25 -11.19
N SER A 753 -3.74 20.67 -12.47
CA SER A 753 -2.68 20.31 -13.42
C SER A 753 -1.51 21.30 -13.47
N THR A 754 -1.54 22.39 -12.70
CA THR A 754 -0.44 23.36 -12.66
C THR A 754 0.82 22.71 -12.09
N THR A 755 1.93 22.80 -12.83
CA THR A 755 3.21 22.17 -12.49
C THR A 755 4.07 23.08 -11.62
N LEU A 756 5.09 22.50 -10.99
CA LEU A 756 6.08 23.25 -10.21
C LEU A 756 6.86 24.26 -11.08
N ASP A 757 7.31 23.87 -12.28
CA ASP A 757 8.00 24.76 -13.25
C ASP A 757 7.18 26.03 -13.53
N MET A 758 5.85 25.93 -13.69
CA MET A 758 5.01 27.11 -13.91
C MET A 758 5.00 28.07 -12.71
N ILE A 759 5.01 27.53 -11.49
CA ILE A 759 5.03 28.33 -10.25
C ILE A 759 6.40 28.98 -10.07
N GLU A 760 7.49 28.22 -10.23
CA GLU A 760 8.87 28.74 -10.12
C GLU A 760 9.15 29.82 -11.16
N ILE A 761 8.71 29.63 -12.41
CA ILE A 761 8.80 30.65 -13.45
C ILE A 761 8.01 31.90 -13.06
N PHE A 762 6.81 31.73 -12.51
CA PHE A 762 5.99 32.84 -12.05
C PHE A 762 6.69 33.64 -10.94
N TRP A 763 7.30 32.96 -9.97
CA TRP A 763 8.13 33.60 -8.94
C TRP A 763 9.34 34.30 -9.51
N ARG A 764 10.08 33.65 -10.41
CA ARG A 764 11.25 34.27 -11.05
C ARG A 764 10.89 35.54 -11.83
N ARG A 765 9.74 35.55 -12.51
CA ARG A 765 9.22 36.76 -13.17
C ARG A 765 8.86 37.83 -12.16
N ALA A 766 8.16 37.48 -11.08
CA ALA A 766 7.72 38.45 -10.07
C ALA A 766 8.87 39.06 -9.26
N LEU A 767 9.91 38.28 -8.94
CA LEU A 767 11.01 38.71 -8.06
C LEU A 767 12.16 39.38 -8.82
N PHE A 768 12.53 38.86 -10.00
CA PHE A 768 13.72 39.32 -10.73
C PHE A 768 13.40 40.25 -11.90
N ALA A 769 12.13 40.58 -12.14
CA ALA A 769 11.78 41.59 -13.14
C ALA A 769 12.26 42.97 -12.71
N ASN A 770 12.97 43.67 -13.59
CA ASN A 770 13.22 45.11 -13.46
C ASN A 770 12.05 45.95 -14.00
N ASN A 771 10.81 45.47 -13.91
CA ASN A 771 9.62 46.15 -14.40
C ASN A 771 8.64 46.50 -13.26
N ASP A 772 7.95 47.63 -13.39
CA ASP A 772 6.88 48.02 -12.48
C ASP A 772 5.58 47.29 -12.85
N ARG A 773 5.58 45.94 -12.83
CA ARG A 773 4.37 45.13 -13.09
C ARG A 773 3.80 44.57 -11.80
N VAL A 774 2.51 44.20 -11.86
CA VAL A 774 1.82 43.50 -10.77
C VAL A 774 1.68 42.05 -11.19
N TYR A 775 1.95 41.12 -10.28
CA TYR A 775 1.85 39.68 -10.51
C TYR A 775 0.78 39.09 -9.59
N CYS A 776 -0.16 38.31 -10.14
CA CYS A 776 -1.22 37.65 -9.37
C CYS A 776 -1.24 36.14 -9.60
N LEU A 777 -1.00 35.38 -8.52
CA LEU A 777 -1.29 33.95 -8.46
C LEU A 777 -2.75 33.76 -8.03
N VAL A 778 -3.56 33.11 -8.86
CA VAL A 778 -5.01 32.99 -8.67
C VAL A 778 -5.37 31.53 -8.43
N ASN A 779 -6.31 31.27 -7.51
CA ASN A 779 -6.72 29.91 -7.11
C ASN A 779 -5.56 29.05 -6.59
N ALA A 780 -4.63 29.64 -5.83
CA ALA A 780 -3.49 28.91 -5.28
C ALA A 780 -3.91 27.70 -4.40
N ASP A 781 -5.13 27.72 -3.86
CA ASP A 781 -5.77 26.62 -3.12
C ASP A 781 -6.09 25.38 -3.97
N LEU A 782 -6.08 25.48 -5.31
CA LEU A 782 -6.27 24.36 -6.23
C LEU A 782 -4.97 23.60 -6.55
N LEU A 783 -3.82 24.11 -6.10
CA LEU A 783 -2.55 23.40 -6.24
C LEU A 783 -2.58 22.13 -5.39
N ASN A 784 -2.00 21.05 -5.91
CA ASN A 784 -1.80 19.85 -5.10
C ASN A 784 -0.76 20.15 -4.00
N TYR A 785 -0.79 19.34 -2.94
CA TYR A 785 0.06 19.55 -1.77
C TYR A 785 1.56 19.64 -2.12
N ASP A 786 2.06 18.70 -2.93
CA ASP A 786 3.49 18.63 -3.27
C ASP A 786 3.97 19.85 -4.07
N VAL A 787 3.14 20.39 -4.97
CA VAL A 787 3.45 21.60 -5.75
C VAL A 787 3.33 22.84 -4.87
N SER A 788 2.34 22.91 -3.98
CA SER A 788 2.19 24.03 -3.05
C SER A 788 3.37 24.12 -2.08
N ASP A 789 3.74 23.01 -1.45
CA ASP A 789 4.84 22.93 -0.48
C ASP A 789 6.18 23.29 -1.12
N LYS A 790 6.49 22.72 -2.29
CA LYS A 790 7.72 23.07 -3.02
C LYS A 790 7.70 24.49 -3.57
N GLY A 791 6.55 24.94 -4.07
CA GLY A 791 6.38 26.30 -4.59
C GLY A 791 6.58 27.37 -3.52
N GLU A 792 6.09 27.13 -2.30
CA GLU A 792 6.34 28.00 -1.15
C GLU A 792 7.81 27.99 -0.73
N ASN A 793 8.42 26.80 -0.57
CA ASN A 793 9.84 26.67 -0.25
C ASN A 793 10.75 27.36 -1.30
N SER A 794 10.40 27.29 -2.59
CA SER A 794 11.13 27.96 -3.67
C SER A 794 11.03 29.49 -3.59
N LEU A 795 9.88 30.01 -3.14
CA LEU A 795 9.66 31.44 -2.94
C LEU A 795 10.49 31.96 -1.77
N GLU A 796 10.50 31.24 -0.64
CA GLU A 796 11.32 31.58 0.53
C GLU A 796 12.81 31.59 0.17
N THR A 797 13.29 30.55 -0.51
CA THR A 797 14.70 30.45 -0.94
C THR A 797 15.09 31.60 -1.87
N SER A 798 14.19 32.01 -2.77
CA SER A 798 14.43 33.10 -3.73
C SER A 798 14.33 34.50 -3.12
N GLN A 799 13.74 34.64 -1.93
CA GLN A 799 13.72 35.91 -1.18
C GLN A 799 14.98 36.13 -0.34
N GLU A 800 15.69 35.05 0.01
CA GLU A 800 16.96 35.11 0.76
C GLU A 800 18.18 35.37 -0.15
N SER A 801 18.09 35.06 -1.44
CA SER A 801 19.09 35.32 -2.49
C SER A 801 18.99 36.74 -3.05
#